data_AF-A0A2T1G8Q8-F1
#
_entry.id   AF-A0A2T1G8Q8-F1
#
_cell.length_a   1.000
_cell.length_b   1.000
_cell.length_c   1.000
_cell.angle_alpha   90.00
_cell.angle_beta   90.00
_cell.angle_gamma   90.00
#
_symmetry.space_group_name_H-M   'P 1'
#
loop_
_entity.id
_entity.type
_entity.pdbx_description
1 polymer ?
#
loop_
_entity_poly.entity_id
_entity_poly.type
_entity_poly.pdbx_seq_one_letter_code
_entity_poly.pdbx_strand_id
1 'polypeptide(L)'
;MTDSIRFLMCAPDHYDVDYVINPWMEGNVHKSSRDRAVEQWEKLYHVLKDNAVVDLVPPEKGWPDMVFTANAGLLLGNTFVLSRFYHKERQGEEPYFKAWFESKGFTVHELPEDLPFEGAGDALLDREGRWLWAGYGFRSELDSHPLLATWLNIEVLSLRLVDERFYHLDTCFCPLTGGYLLYYPAAFDSYSNRLIEMRVAPEKRIAIEEADAANFACNAVNIDQVVVMNKVSEGLKTRITQAGFKVIETPMSEFLKAGGACKCLTLRVNEPVQEDRSANVMVESRTIRMAGHLLDAGLISRALDLIIENGGSFQVLNFNLGEQRQSTSSADVKVSAPSHDVMEEIMGLLIDLGAVPPPEDICDAILEDVVQDGVGPDDFYVSTIYPTEVRVSGQWVKARNQRMDGAVAITETAEGPVATCKLLRDLKIGEKVVVDVVGIRTIRKTESREQRNAQEFSFMSGSVSSERRVELVVEQVAWELRQIRDRGGKVVVTAGPVVIHTGGGEHLAHLIREGYVQALLGGNAIAVHDMEQSSMGTSLGVDMKRGVAVRGGHRHHLKMINTTRRYGSIAKVVEAGVITSGVMYECVKHNIPFSLAGSIRDDGPLPDTQMDMVKAQEEYTELLRGADMVLMLSSMLHSIGVGNMTPAGVKMVCVDINPAVVTKLSDRGSIESTGVVTDVGLFLSLLVNQLDKLTSRHHVTQSV
;
A
#
# COMPACT_ATOMS: atom_id res chain seq x y z
N MET A 1 30.75 4.95 -30.87
CA MET A 1 31.38 4.89 -29.53
C MET A 1 30.30 5.34 -28.57
N THR A 2 29.82 4.47 -27.69
CA THR A 2 28.91 4.87 -26.62
C THR A 2 29.69 5.82 -25.70
N ASP A 3 29.19 7.04 -25.51
CA ASP A 3 29.84 8.01 -24.63
C ASP A 3 30.04 7.40 -23.23
N SER A 4 31.22 7.61 -22.65
CA SER A 4 31.54 7.17 -21.29
C SER A 4 30.56 7.77 -20.29
N ILE A 5 30.03 6.97 -19.36
CA ILE A 5 29.14 7.43 -18.28
C ILE A 5 29.78 8.60 -17.53
N ARG A 6 28.99 9.63 -17.21
CA ARG A 6 29.43 10.87 -16.59
C ARG A 6 28.56 11.22 -15.39
N PHE A 7 29.19 11.54 -14.27
CA PHE A 7 28.54 11.98 -13.04
C PHE A 7 28.95 13.41 -12.68
N LEU A 8 28.05 14.15 -12.08
CA LEU A 8 28.31 15.37 -11.31
C LEU A 8 28.41 15.01 -9.84
N MET A 9 29.39 15.57 -9.13
CA MET A 9 29.53 15.52 -7.68
C MET A 9 29.92 16.91 -7.14
N CYS A 10 29.87 17.08 -5.82
CA CYS A 10 30.33 18.30 -5.13
C CYS A 10 31.19 17.89 -3.93
N ALA A 11 32.33 18.56 -3.73
CA ALA A 11 33.28 18.23 -2.68
C ALA A 11 32.77 18.69 -1.29
N PRO A 12 33.06 17.95 -0.20
CA PRO A 12 32.53 18.24 1.14
C PRO A 12 33.30 19.34 1.90
N ASP A 13 33.87 20.32 1.20
CA ASP A 13 34.71 21.38 1.77
C ASP A 13 33.99 22.22 2.84
N HIS A 14 32.67 22.34 2.67
CA HIS A 14 31.76 23.08 3.55
C HIS A 14 30.68 22.21 4.19
N TYR A 15 30.82 20.88 4.09
CA TYR A 15 29.87 19.94 4.67
C TYR A 15 29.88 20.00 6.21
N ASP A 16 28.68 19.99 6.78
CA ASP A 16 28.33 19.71 8.17
C ASP A 16 26.81 19.41 8.25
N VAL A 17 26.31 18.96 9.40
CA VAL A 17 24.88 18.92 9.69
C VAL A 17 24.52 20.19 10.47
N ASP A 18 24.05 21.22 9.77
CA ASP A 18 23.76 22.54 10.35
C ASP A 18 22.32 22.67 10.88
N TYR A 19 21.41 21.82 10.41
CA TYR A 19 19.98 21.87 10.66
C TYR A 19 19.35 20.47 10.62
N VAL A 20 18.04 20.39 10.88
CA VAL A 20 17.27 19.14 10.80
C VAL A 20 16.09 19.35 9.87
N ILE A 21 16.13 18.68 8.72
CA ILE A 21 15.06 18.69 7.70
C ILE A 21 14.65 17.26 7.28
N ASN A 22 15.18 16.25 7.96
CA ASN A 22 14.79 14.85 7.81
C ASN A 22 15.11 14.08 9.12
N PRO A 23 14.51 12.89 9.33
CA PRO A 23 14.70 12.14 10.59
C PRO A 23 16.14 11.70 10.88
N TRP A 24 17.00 11.56 9.87
CA TRP A 24 18.39 11.12 10.05
C TRP A 24 19.28 12.22 10.63
N MET A 25 18.95 13.48 10.36
CA MET A 25 19.66 14.64 10.92
C MET A 25 19.35 14.86 12.40
N GLU A 26 18.25 14.31 12.90
CA GLU A 26 17.84 14.46 14.30
C GLU A 26 18.93 13.95 15.25
N GLY A 27 19.33 14.81 16.19
CA GLY A 27 20.43 14.52 17.11
C GLY A 27 21.83 14.45 16.50
N ASN A 28 22.02 14.80 15.22
CA ASN A 28 23.31 14.79 14.51
C ASN A 28 23.89 16.19 14.21
N VAL A 29 23.18 17.26 14.57
CA VAL A 29 23.64 18.65 14.38
C VAL A 29 25.04 18.87 14.98
N HIS A 30 25.97 19.36 14.15
CA HIS A 30 27.40 19.56 14.46
C HIS A 30 28.14 18.32 14.98
N LYS A 31 27.64 17.12 14.67
CA LYS A 31 28.31 15.84 14.98
C LYS A 31 29.00 15.23 13.77
N SER A 32 29.07 15.94 12.63
CA SER A 32 29.83 15.51 11.47
C SER A 32 31.33 15.67 11.71
N SER A 33 32.13 14.68 11.32
CA SER A 33 33.58 14.80 11.27
C SER A 33 33.99 15.12 9.84
N ARG A 34 34.35 16.37 9.58
CA ARG A 34 34.73 16.83 8.22
C ARG A 34 35.88 16.01 7.63
N ASP A 35 36.93 15.73 8.40
CA ASP A 35 38.07 14.93 7.93
C ASP A 35 37.63 13.54 7.46
N ARG A 36 36.74 12.89 8.22
CA ARG A 36 36.18 11.58 7.84
C ARG A 36 35.21 11.70 6.67
N ALA A 37 34.45 12.78 6.57
CA ALA A 37 33.56 13.02 5.43
C ALA A 37 34.36 13.20 4.14
N VAL A 38 35.47 13.95 4.18
CA VAL A 38 36.42 14.09 3.06
C VAL A 38 36.98 12.73 2.67
N GLU A 39 37.51 11.94 3.62
CA GLU A 39 38.06 10.61 3.34
C GLU A 39 37.03 9.67 2.68
N GLN A 40 35.80 9.65 3.21
CA GLN A 40 34.71 8.83 2.68
C GLN A 40 34.29 9.28 1.28
N TRP A 41 34.16 10.58 1.07
CA TRP A 41 33.82 11.16 -0.23
C TRP A 41 34.90 10.90 -1.28
N GLU A 42 36.18 11.11 -0.93
CA GLU A 42 37.32 10.85 -1.82
C GLU A 42 37.35 9.39 -2.27
N LYS A 43 37.06 8.46 -1.35
CA LYS A 43 36.98 7.04 -1.68
C LYS A 43 35.88 6.75 -2.72
N LEU A 44 34.68 7.32 -2.56
CA LEU A 44 33.62 7.21 -3.57
C LEU A 44 34.02 7.88 -4.88
N TYR A 45 34.55 9.09 -4.82
CA TYR A 45 35.03 9.84 -5.98
C TYR A 45 36.03 9.01 -6.80
N HIS A 46 37.03 8.39 -6.15
CA HIS A 46 38.02 7.55 -6.81
C HIS A 46 37.40 6.27 -7.40
N VAL A 47 36.54 5.58 -6.65
CA VAL A 47 35.83 4.39 -7.17
C VAL A 47 35.01 4.73 -8.42
N LEU A 48 34.33 5.87 -8.43
CA LEU A 48 33.56 6.31 -9.59
C LEU A 48 34.47 6.73 -10.74
N LYS A 49 35.56 7.44 -10.47
CA LYS A 49 36.51 7.90 -11.50
C LYS A 49 37.23 6.76 -12.22
N ASP A 50 37.42 5.63 -11.54
CA ASP A 50 37.96 4.40 -12.14
C ASP A 50 36.99 3.75 -13.15
N ASN A 51 35.70 4.09 -13.10
CA ASN A 51 34.65 3.45 -13.91
C ASN A 51 33.83 4.44 -14.78
N ALA A 52 33.96 5.75 -14.55
CA ALA A 52 33.18 6.80 -15.19
C ALA A 52 33.92 8.16 -15.15
N VAL A 53 33.42 9.12 -15.93
CA VAL A 53 33.88 10.52 -15.83
C VAL A 53 33.16 11.19 -14.66
N VAL A 54 33.87 11.99 -13.87
CA VAL A 54 33.29 12.75 -12.76
C VAL A 54 33.63 14.23 -12.91
N ASP A 55 32.59 15.04 -13.13
CA ASP A 55 32.65 16.50 -13.06
C ASP A 55 32.32 16.98 -11.64
N LEU A 56 32.83 18.16 -11.29
CA LEU A 56 32.60 18.77 -9.99
C LEU A 56 31.89 20.13 -10.14
N VAL A 57 30.91 20.39 -9.28
CA VAL A 57 30.42 21.75 -9.00
C VAL A 57 31.23 22.33 -7.84
N PRO A 58 31.58 23.63 -7.86
CA PRO A 58 32.22 24.28 -6.73
C PRO A 58 31.34 24.21 -5.46
N PRO A 59 31.88 23.83 -4.30
CA PRO A 59 31.15 23.89 -3.05
C PRO A 59 30.99 25.33 -2.58
N GLU A 60 29.85 25.65 -1.96
CA GLU A 60 29.56 27.00 -1.47
C GLU A 60 29.32 27.04 0.04
N LYS A 61 29.89 28.07 0.68
CA LYS A 61 29.81 28.20 2.12
C LYS A 61 28.39 28.60 2.54
N GLY A 62 27.85 27.88 3.51
CA GLY A 62 26.48 28.09 4.02
C GLY A 62 25.45 27.16 3.39
N TRP A 63 25.85 26.35 2.41
CA TRP A 63 25.00 25.35 1.76
C TRP A 63 25.64 23.96 1.88
N PRO A 64 25.66 23.39 3.11
CA PRO A 64 26.40 22.16 3.40
C PRO A 64 25.89 20.96 2.58
N ASP A 65 24.61 20.96 2.23
CA ASP A 65 23.94 19.89 1.49
C ASP A 65 24.17 19.94 -0.03
N MET A 66 24.93 20.92 -0.56
CA MET A 66 25.34 20.93 -1.98
C MET A 66 26.12 19.68 -2.40
N VAL A 67 26.70 18.95 -1.44
CA VAL A 67 27.32 17.64 -1.67
C VAL A 67 26.34 16.64 -2.29
N PHE A 68 25.05 16.76 -1.99
CA PHE A 68 23.98 15.89 -2.46
C PHE A 68 23.46 16.31 -3.84
N THR A 69 24.34 16.18 -4.83
CA THR A 69 24.09 16.59 -6.22
C THR A 69 22.96 15.82 -6.91
N ALA A 70 22.53 14.67 -6.40
CA ALA A 70 21.33 13.97 -6.89
C ALA A 70 20.09 14.89 -6.86
N ASN A 71 20.03 15.81 -5.90
CA ASN A 71 18.92 16.75 -5.76
C ASN A 71 19.14 18.07 -6.51
N ALA A 72 20.16 18.19 -7.37
CA ALA A 72 20.33 19.38 -8.18
C ALA A 72 19.20 19.56 -9.20
N GLY A 73 18.65 18.43 -9.68
CA GLY A 73 17.61 18.38 -10.69
C GLY A 73 17.57 17.01 -11.37
N LEU A 74 16.85 16.94 -12.48
CA LEU A 74 16.70 15.74 -13.29
C LEU A 74 17.11 16.02 -14.73
N LEU A 75 18.03 15.22 -15.27
CA LEU A 75 18.53 15.37 -16.63
C LEU A 75 18.08 14.20 -17.51
N LEU A 76 17.59 14.52 -18.72
CA LEU A 76 17.39 13.52 -19.76
C LEU A 76 17.64 14.14 -21.15
N GLY A 77 18.64 13.60 -21.87
CA GLY A 77 19.13 14.22 -23.10
C GLY A 77 19.77 15.59 -22.83
N ASN A 78 19.33 16.63 -23.53
CA ASN A 78 19.80 18.01 -23.31
C ASN A 78 18.91 18.82 -22.35
N THR A 79 17.82 18.23 -21.86
CA THR A 79 16.84 18.92 -21.02
C THR A 79 17.11 18.63 -19.55
N PHE A 80 17.27 19.69 -18.77
CA PHE A 80 17.47 19.64 -17.33
C PHE A 80 16.29 20.31 -16.63
N VAL A 81 15.59 19.57 -15.77
CA VAL A 81 14.58 20.14 -14.87
C VAL A 81 15.27 20.46 -13.55
N LEU A 82 15.43 21.75 -13.25
CA LEU A 82 16.05 22.22 -12.02
C LEU A 82 15.19 21.83 -10.82
N SER A 83 15.83 21.41 -9.74
CA SER A 83 15.11 21.18 -8.49
C SER A 83 14.58 22.46 -7.87
N ARG A 84 13.43 22.33 -7.20
CA ARG A 84 12.82 23.34 -6.36
C ARG A 84 12.67 22.76 -4.96
N PHE A 85 13.49 23.21 -4.02
CA PHE A 85 13.57 22.55 -2.72
C PHE A 85 12.39 22.91 -1.82
N TYR A 86 11.85 21.91 -1.11
CA TYR A 86 10.77 22.12 -0.15
C TYR A 86 11.24 22.97 1.05
N HIS A 87 12.44 22.69 1.54
CA HIS A 87 13.04 23.37 2.68
C HIS A 87 13.90 24.56 2.25
N LYS A 88 13.63 25.73 2.86
CA LYS A 88 14.41 26.97 2.66
C LYS A 88 15.91 26.81 2.92
N GLU A 89 16.28 25.87 3.79
CA GLU A 89 17.65 25.52 4.13
C GLU A 89 18.47 25.03 2.93
N ARG A 90 17.80 24.53 1.87
CA ARG A 90 18.43 24.07 0.62
C ARG A 90 18.07 24.91 -0.62
N GLN A 91 17.08 25.78 -0.55
CA GLN A 91 16.68 26.64 -1.69
C GLN A 91 17.81 27.54 -2.20
N GLY A 92 18.80 27.88 -1.36
CA GLY A 92 19.97 28.64 -1.81
C GLY A 92 20.96 27.88 -2.67
N GLU A 93 20.79 26.56 -2.84
CA GLU A 93 21.59 25.72 -3.75
C GLU A 93 21.16 25.88 -5.21
N GLU A 94 19.87 26.19 -5.45
CA GLU A 94 19.26 26.26 -6.79
C GLU A 94 20.04 27.15 -7.78
N PRO A 95 20.48 28.38 -7.41
CA PRO A 95 21.19 29.25 -8.34
C PRO A 95 22.55 28.67 -8.80
N TYR A 96 23.24 27.94 -7.92
CA TYR A 96 24.55 27.36 -8.24
C TYR A 96 24.41 26.16 -9.19
N PHE A 97 23.43 25.29 -8.95
CA PHE A 97 23.12 24.21 -9.86
C PHE A 97 22.64 24.74 -11.22
N LYS A 98 21.73 25.70 -11.23
CA LYS A 98 21.27 26.36 -12.45
C LYS A 98 22.44 26.92 -13.27
N ALA A 99 23.29 27.72 -12.64
CA ALA A 99 24.45 28.32 -13.31
C ALA A 99 25.41 27.26 -13.88
N TRP A 100 25.63 26.16 -13.15
CA TRP A 100 26.46 25.06 -13.63
C TRP A 100 25.86 24.42 -14.88
N PHE A 101 24.58 24.05 -14.87
CA PHE A 101 23.92 23.39 -16.00
C PHE A 101 23.80 24.31 -17.23
N GLU A 102 23.48 25.59 -17.04
CA GLU A 102 23.49 26.59 -18.13
C GLU A 102 24.89 26.75 -18.74
N SER A 103 25.94 26.79 -17.92
CA SER A 103 27.33 26.91 -18.40
C SER A 103 27.80 25.71 -19.24
N LYS A 104 27.15 24.55 -19.07
CA LYS A 104 27.40 23.32 -19.84
C LYS A 104 26.52 23.20 -21.09
N GLY A 105 25.63 24.16 -21.33
CA GLY A 105 24.78 24.22 -22.53
C GLY A 105 23.47 23.44 -22.44
N PHE A 106 23.07 23.01 -21.25
CA PHE A 106 21.79 22.32 -21.06
C PHE A 106 20.62 23.31 -21.13
N THR A 107 19.47 22.82 -21.60
CA THR A 107 18.20 23.56 -21.56
C THR A 107 17.57 23.38 -20.19
N VAL A 108 17.60 24.44 -19.37
CA VAL A 108 17.09 24.40 -18.00
C VAL A 108 15.61 24.79 -17.96
N HIS A 109 14.79 23.93 -17.36
CA HIS A 109 13.39 24.20 -17.01
C HIS A 109 13.25 24.39 -15.50
N GLU A 110 12.45 25.37 -15.10
CA GLU A 110 12.17 25.69 -13.71
C GLU A 110 10.68 25.45 -13.42
N LEU A 111 10.40 24.77 -12.30
CA LEU A 111 9.03 24.61 -11.80
C LEU A 111 8.50 25.94 -11.22
N PRO A 112 7.16 26.10 -11.11
CA PRO A 112 6.58 27.17 -10.31
C PRO A 112 7.19 27.27 -8.91
N GLU A 113 7.28 28.49 -8.38
CA GLU A 113 8.05 28.76 -7.15
C GLU A 113 7.61 27.93 -5.94
N ASP A 114 6.31 27.67 -5.82
CA ASP A 114 5.69 26.93 -4.71
C ASP A 114 5.41 25.45 -5.05
N LEU A 115 6.00 24.92 -6.13
CA LEU A 115 5.82 23.52 -6.56
C LEU A 115 7.15 22.75 -6.40
N PRO A 116 7.41 22.14 -5.23
CA PRO A 116 8.68 21.51 -4.93
C PRO A 116 8.89 20.21 -5.73
N PHE A 117 10.14 20.00 -6.12
CA PHE A 117 10.63 18.80 -6.82
C PHE A 117 12.14 18.66 -6.56
N GLU A 118 12.58 17.54 -5.99
CA GLU A 118 13.97 17.36 -5.52
C GLU A 118 14.81 16.42 -6.40
N GLY A 119 14.55 16.47 -7.72
CA GLY A 119 15.51 16.03 -8.74
C GLY A 119 15.64 14.51 -8.86
N ALA A 120 16.82 14.04 -9.25
CA ALA A 120 17.11 12.61 -9.40
C ALA A 120 17.17 11.84 -8.07
N GLY A 121 17.10 12.52 -6.94
CA GLY A 121 16.83 11.90 -5.64
C GLY A 121 15.38 11.40 -5.53
N ASP A 122 14.43 12.13 -6.12
CA ASP A 122 13.00 11.76 -6.12
C ASP A 122 12.50 11.20 -7.46
N ALA A 123 13.26 11.33 -8.54
CA ALA A 123 12.85 10.83 -9.85
C ALA A 123 13.97 10.00 -10.51
N LEU A 124 13.74 8.70 -10.62
CA LEU A 124 14.73 7.73 -11.09
C LEU A 124 14.31 7.13 -12.42
N LEU A 125 15.20 7.25 -13.42
CA LEU A 125 14.99 6.62 -14.72
C LEU A 125 15.12 5.10 -14.61
N ASP A 126 14.22 4.41 -15.30
CA ASP A 126 14.48 3.04 -15.70
C ASP A 126 15.80 2.96 -16.48
N ARG A 127 16.67 2.00 -16.17
CA ARG A 127 18.04 1.97 -16.76
C ARG A 127 18.04 1.68 -18.26
N GLU A 128 16.96 1.12 -18.80
CA GLU A 128 16.76 0.93 -20.25
C GLU A 128 16.12 2.16 -20.91
N GLY A 129 15.75 3.18 -20.14
CA GLY A 129 15.20 4.45 -20.62
C GLY A 129 13.73 4.39 -21.01
N ARG A 130 12.98 3.38 -20.52
CA ARG A 130 11.58 3.16 -20.90
C ARG A 130 10.62 4.19 -20.29
N TRP A 131 10.83 4.52 -19.01
CA TRP A 131 9.99 5.44 -18.25
C TRP A 131 10.77 6.04 -17.07
N LEU A 132 10.16 7.02 -16.41
CA LEU A 132 10.63 7.68 -15.20
C LEU A 132 9.78 7.24 -14.00
N TRP A 133 10.42 6.77 -12.94
CA TRP A 133 9.78 6.57 -11.63
C TRP A 133 9.88 7.88 -10.84
N ALA A 134 8.77 8.44 -10.37
CA ALA A 134 8.75 9.69 -9.63
C ALA A 134 8.08 9.52 -8.25
N GLY A 135 8.84 9.80 -7.21
CA GLY A 135 8.44 9.73 -5.81
C GLY A 135 7.72 10.99 -5.36
N TYR A 136 6.67 10.83 -4.55
CA TYR A 136 6.00 11.94 -3.85
C TYR A 136 5.59 11.52 -2.44
N GLY A 137 5.31 12.49 -1.58
CA GLY A 137 4.76 12.27 -0.23
C GLY A 137 5.42 13.12 0.86
N PHE A 138 6.73 13.38 0.74
CA PHE A 138 7.49 14.16 1.73
C PHE A 138 8.16 15.41 1.15
N ARG A 139 8.75 15.30 -0.06
CA ARG A 139 9.58 16.35 -0.67
C ARG A 139 8.98 16.85 -1.97
N SER A 140 9.00 16.02 -3.01
CA SER A 140 8.40 16.36 -4.30
C SER A 140 6.88 16.27 -4.26
N GLU A 141 6.21 17.26 -4.86
CA GLU A 141 4.75 17.30 -4.99
C GLU A 141 4.28 16.47 -6.19
N LEU A 142 3.15 15.78 -6.04
CA LEU A 142 2.55 14.96 -7.10
C LEU A 142 2.27 15.77 -8.37
N ASP A 143 1.89 17.04 -8.21
CA ASP A 143 1.60 18.00 -9.28
C ASP A 143 2.83 18.39 -10.11
N SER A 144 4.05 18.04 -9.68
CA SER A 144 5.26 18.24 -10.48
C SER A 144 5.39 17.20 -11.62
N HIS A 145 4.85 15.99 -11.43
CA HIS A 145 5.05 14.86 -12.33
C HIS A 145 4.54 15.09 -13.77
N PRO A 146 3.37 15.75 -14.00
CA PRO A 146 2.93 16.09 -15.36
C PRO A 146 3.89 17.02 -16.10
N LEU A 147 4.54 17.95 -15.38
CA LEU A 147 5.55 18.85 -15.97
C LEU A 147 6.81 18.06 -16.37
N LEU A 148 7.24 17.11 -15.54
CA LEU A 148 8.37 16.22 -15.85
C LEU A 148 8.11 15.43 -17.13
N ALA A 149 6.93 14.81 -17.25
CA ALA A 149 6.57 14.04 -18.44
C ALA A 149 6.59 14.90 -19.70
N THR A 150 6.06 16.11 -19.62
CA THR A 150 5.96 17.04 -20.75
C THR A 150 7.34 17.55 -21.17
N TRP A 151 8.15 18.04 -20.23
CA TRP A 151 9.45 18.65 -20.55
C TRP A 151 10.50 17.62 -20.95
N LEU A 152 10.49 16.44 -20.33
CA LEU A 152 11.45 15.37 -20.62
C LEU A 152 10.96 14.42 -21.73
N ASN A 153 9.70 14.57 -22.16
CA ASN A 153 9.02 13.72 -23.14
C ASN A 153 9.13 12.23 -22.80
N ILE A 154 8.67 11.84 -21.60
CA ILE A 154 8.77 10.47 -21.09
C ILE A 154 7.50 10.06 -20.33
N GLU A 155 7.20 8.76 -20.29
CA GLU A 155 6.20 8.21 -19.37
C GLU A 155 6.67 8.38 -17.92
N VAL A 156 5.80 8.93 -17.06
CA VAL A 156 6.08 9.11 -15.63
C VAL A 156 5.15 8.24 -14.78
N LEU A 157 5.75 7.43 -13.90
CA LEU A 157 5.08 6.53 -12.97
C LEU A 157 5.24 7.05 -11.54
N SER A 158 4.14 7.47 -10.94
CA SER A 158 4.11 8.06 -9.59
C SER A 158 4.12 6.98 -8.50
N LEU A 159 5.05 7.09 -7.55
CA LEU A 159 5.18 6.22 -6.38
C LEU A 159 5.07 7.05 -5.10
N ARG A 160 4.16 6.67 -4.20
CA ARG A 160 3.97 7.33 -2.91
C ARG A 160 4.91 6.75 -1.87
N LEU A 161 5.71 7.62 -1.27
CA LEU A 161 6.54 7.33 -0.10
C LEU A 161 5.71 7.49 1.17
N VAL A 162 5.82 6.53 2.11
CA VAL A 162 5.02 6.50 3.34
C VAL A 162 5.84 6.39 4.64
N ASP A 163 7.14 6.15 4.52
CA ASP A 163 8.06 6.09 5.66
C ASP A 163 8.99 7.31 5.63
N GLU A 164 8.89 8.18 6.63
CA GLU A 164 9.67 9.42 6.72
C GLU A 164 11.19 9.19 6.76
N ARG A 165 11.64 7.98 7.12
CA ARG A 165 13.06 7.60 7.06
C ARG A 165 13.54 7.50 5.62
N PHE A 166 12.65 7.19 4.69
CA PHE A 166 12.93 7.04 3.26
C PHE A 166 12.26 8.17 2.47
N TYR A 167 12.59 9.41 2.85
CA TYR A 167 11.92 10.64 2.38
C TYR A 167 12.20 11.00 0.92
N HIS A 168 13.25 10.43 0.32
CA HIS A 168 13.53 10.51 -1.12
C HIS A 168 13.42 9.12 -1.74
N LEU A 169 12.97 9.07 -3.00
CA LEU A 169 12.81 7.81 -3.73
C LEU A 169 14.12 6.99 -3.80
N ASP A 170 15.26 7.65 -4.01
CA ASP A 170 16.58 7.02 -4.14
C ASP A 170 17.13 6.40 -2.85
N THR A 171 16.49 6.63 -1.70
CA THR A 171 16.85 6.01 -0.43
C THR A 171 16.28 4.61 -0.28
N CYS A 172 15.22 4.29 -1.02
CA CYS A 172 14.48 3.03 -0.95
C CYS A 172 14.23 2.37 -2.31
N PHE A 173 14.64 2.97 -3.42
CA PHE A 173 14.42 2.48 -4.78
C PHE A 173 15.65 2.71 -5.68
N CYS A 174 16.04 1.70 -6.45
CA CYS A 174 17.22 1.77 -7.31
C CYS A 174 17.05 0.89 -8.56
N PRO A 175 16.67 1.48 -9.71
CA PRO A 175 16.70 0.79 -10.99
C PRO A 175 18.14 0.42 -11.37
N LEU A 176 18.33 -0.83 -11.79
CA LEU A 176 19.62 -1.40 -12.17
C LEU A 176 19.62 -1.84 -13.64
N THR A 177 20.81 -1.95 -14.23
CA THR A 177 21.00 -2.39 -15.62
C THR A 177 20.40 -3.79 -15.87
N GLY A 178 19.87 -4.03 -17.07
CA GLY A 178 19.25 -5.31 -17.41
C GLY A 178 17.88 -5.54 -16.76
N GLY A 179 17.17 -4.45 -16.45
CA GLY A 179 15.80 -4.43 -15.95
C GLY A 179 15.64 -4.85 -14.49
N TYR A 180 16.74 -5.00 -13.74
CA TYR A 180 16.69 -5.32 -12.32
C TYR A 180 16.24 -4.12 -11.49
N LEU A 181 15.60 -4.38 -10.35
CA LEU A 181 15.19 -3.36 -9.39
C LEU A 181 15.61 -3.77 -7.98
N LEU A 182 16.41 -2.95 -7.32
CA LEU A 182 16.71 -3.04 -5.90
C LEU A 182 15.79 -2.06 -5.15
N TYR A 183 14.91 -2.56 -4.28
CA TYR A 183 13.97 -1.68 -3.57
C TYR A 183 13.54 -2.23 -2.21
N TYR A 184 13.05 -1.35 -1.35
CA TYR A 184 12.48 -1.68 -0.04
C TYR A 184 10.94 -1.52 -0.07
N PRO A 185 10.17 -2.63 -0.13
CA PRO A 185 8.73 -2.58 -0.35
C PRO A 185 7.91 -1.84 0.71
N ALA A 186 8.40 -1.73 1.94
CA ALA A 186 7.66 -1.10 3.04
C ALA A 186 7.81 0.43 3.09
N ALA A 187 8.67 1.03 2.26
CA ALA A 187 8.71 2.48 2.07
C ALA A 187 7.54 3.01 1.21
N PHE A 188 6.75 2.12 0.59
CA PHE A 188 5.70 2.43 -0.36
C PHE A 188 4.32 1.98 0.14
N ASP A 189 3.27 2.70 -0.26
CA ASP A 189 1.88 2.24 -0.05
C ASP A 189 1.51 1.04 -0.94
N SER A 190 0.31 0.50 -0.74
CA SER A 190 -0.18 -0.66 -1.49
C SER A 190 -0.30 -0.41 -2.99
N TYR A 191 -0.82 0.75 -3.41
CA TYR A 191 -0.93 1.17 -4.80
C TYR A 191 0.45 1.19 -5.49
N SER A 192 1.42 1.84 -4.86
CA SER A 192 2.78 2.01 -5.41
C SER A 192 3.51 0.67 -5.50
N ASN A 193 3.36 -0.19 -4.49
CA ASN A 193 3.87 -1.56 -4.58
C ASN A 193 3.26 -2.28 -5.77
N ARG A 194 1.93 -2.32 -5.91
CA ARG A 194 1.26 -3.00 -7.03
C ARG A 194 1.74 -2.50 -8.39
N LEU A 195 1.93 -1.19 -8.55
CA LEU A 195 2.48 -0.61 -9.78
C LEU A 195 3.89 -1.13 -10.09
N ILE A 196 4.76 -1.24 -9.08
CA ILE A 196 6.10 -1.84 -9.21
C ILE A 196 6.00 -3.31 -9.65
N GLU A 197 5.14 -4.10 -9.01
CA GLU A 197 5.00 -5.53 -9.33
C GLU A 197 4.42 -5.81 -10.71
N MET A 198 3.55 -4.91 -11.21
CA MET A 198 3.01 -4.97 -12.56
C MET A 198 4.04 -4.61 -13.63
N ARG A 199 4.98 -3.72 -13.32
CA ARG A 199 5.98 -3.20 -14.27
C ARG A 199 7.30 -3.99 -14.24
N VAL A 200 7.64 -4.64 -13.12
CA VAL A 200 8.90 -5.37 -12.94
C VAL A 200 8.63 -6.82 -12.56
N ALA A 201 9.06 -7.74 -13.42
CA ALA A 201 8.88 -9.18 -13.22
C ALA A 201 9.53 -9.68 -11.91
N PRO A 202 8.94 -10.69 -11.22
CA PRO A 202 9.43 -11.20 -9.93
C PRO A 202 10.93 -11.53 -9.90
N GLU A 203 11.45 -12.17 -10.94
CA GLU A 203 12.85 -12.58 -11.07
C GLU A 203 13.84 -11.41 -11.23
N LYS A 204 13.33 -10.20 -11.51
CA LYS A 204 14.10 -8.96 -11.61
C LYS A 204 13.99 -8.09 -10.35
N ARG A 205 13.11 -8.44 -9.41
CA ARG A 205 12.90 -7.72 -8.16
C ARG A 205 13.82 -8.25 -7.07
N ILE A 206 14.74 -7.39 -6.62
CA ILE A 206 15.58 -7.62 -5.44
C ILE A 206 14.99 -6.81 -4.30
N ALA A 207 13.94 -7.34 -3.67
CA ALA A 207 13.34 -6.75 -2.47
C ALA A 207 14.30 -6.91 -1.29
N ILE A 208 14.60 -5.81 -0.58
CA ILE A 208 15.52 -5.82 0.58
C ILE A 208 14.77 -5.82 1.90
N GLU A 209 15.48 -6.24 2.96
CA GLU A 209 14.99 -6.21 4.34
C GLU A 209 15.33 -4.87 5.00
N GLU A 210 14.63 -4.54 6.09
CA GLU A 210 14.80 -3.27 6.81
C GLU A 210 16.24 -3.03 7.28
N ALA A 211 16.95 -4.08 7.69
CA ALA A 211 18.34 -3.96 8.14
C ALA A 211 19.28 -3.44 7.05
N ASP A 212 19.07 -3.84 5.80
CA ASP A 212 19.84 -3.33 4.65
C ASP A 212 19.32 -1.95 4.22
N ALA A 213 18.00 -1.75 4.25
CA ALA A 213 17.38 -0.47 3.91
C ALA A 213 17.87 0.66 4.83
N ALA A 214 17.92 0.44 6.14
CA ALA A 214 18.42 1.39 7.13
C ALA A 214 19.92 1.70 6.97
N ASN A 215 20.69 0.86 6.26
CA ASN A 215 22.08 1.14 5.88
C ASN A 215 22.21 1.84 4.52
N PHE A 216 21.10 2.30 3.94
CA PHE A 216 21.02 2.94 2.63
C PHE A 216 21.47 2.03 1.49
N ALA A 217 21.12 0.73 1.54
CA ALA A 217 21.46 -0.21 0.48
C ALA A 217 20.86 0.15 -0.90
N CYS A 218 19.67 0.75 -0.94
CA CYS A 218 19.07 1.24 -2.17
C CYS A 218 19.72 2.53 -2.69
N ASN A 219 20.42 3.30 -1.84
CA ASN A 219 21.08 4.54 -2.25
C ASN A 219 22.44 4.24 -2.92
N ALA A 220 22.35 3.50 -4.01
CA ALA A 220 23.46 2.89 -4.72
C ALA A 220 23.65 3.49 -6.12
N VAL A 221 24.90 3.56 -6.56
CA VAL A 221 25.27 4.01 -7.89
C VAL A 221 25.49 2.80 -8.78
N ASN A 222 24.70 2.67 -9.85
CA ASN A 222 24.88 1.62 -10.85
C ASN A 222 25.66 2.13 -12.07
N ILE A 223 26.78 1.46 -12.36
CA ILE A 223 27.61 1.67 -13.55
C ILE A 223 27.73 0.31 -14.25
N ASP A 224 26.90 0.09 -15.27
CA ASP A 224 26.79 -1.19 -15.96
C ASP A 224 26.58 -2.36 -14.98
N GLN A 225 27.56 -3.26 -14.85
CA GLN A 225 27.51 -4.41 -13.93
C GLN A 225 28.13 -4.12 -12.57
N VAL A 226 28.51 -2.88 -12.27
CA VAL A 226 29.04 -2.47 -10.97
C VAL A 226 27.95 -1.73 -10.20
N VAL A 227 27.81 -2.08 -8.91
CA VAL A 227 26.94 -1.36 -7.98
C VAL A 227 27.76 -0.90 -6.78
N VAL A 228 27.86 0.41 -6.61
CA VAL A 228 28.60 1.06 -5.52
C VAL A 228 27.62 1.51 -4.45
N MET A 229 27.87 1.12 -3.21
CA MET A 229 26.94 1.36 -2.09
C MET A 229 27.70 1.48 -0.76
N ASN A 230 27.00 1.89 0.30
CA ASN A 230 27.59 2.08 1.63
C ASN A 230 28.05 0.76 2.27
N LYS A 231 27.08 -0.06 2.68
CA LYS A 231 27.28 -1.33 3.38
C LYS A 231 26.06 -2.21 3.17
N VAL A 232 26.28 -3.51 2.94
CA VAL A 232 25.20 -4.49 2.79
C VAL A 232 25.47 -5.77 3.55
N SER A 233 24.39 -6.48 3.88
CA SER A 233 24.45 -7.83 4.43
C SER A 233 25.05 -8.81 3.42
N GLU A 234 25.68 -9.88 3.91
CA GLU A 234 26.20 -10.94 3.05
C GLU A 234 25.09 -11.64 2.24
N GLY A 235 23.88 -11.73 2.80
CA GLY A 235 22.71 -12.26 2.12
C GLY A 235 22.33 -11.39 0.91
N LEU A 236 22.23 -10.08 1.09
CA LEU A 236 21.95 -9.16 -0.01
C LEU A 236 23.07 -9.12 -1.05
N LYS A 237 24.33 -9.07 -0.61
CA LYS A 237 25.51 -9.12 -1.48
C LYS A 237 25.51 -10.35 -2.38
N THR A 238 25.15 -11.51 -1.81
CA THR A 238 25.02 -12.75 -2.57
C THR A 238 23.93 -12.66 -3.63
N ARG A 239 22.73 -12.14 -3.29
CA ARG A 239 21.62 -11.97 -4.25
C ARG A 239 21.98 -11.01 -5.39
N ILE A 240 22.62 -9.88 -5.08
CA ILE A 240 23.08 -8.91 -6.09
C ILE A 240 24.15 -9.54 -7.00
N THR A 241 25.07 -10.32 -6.44
CA THR A 241 26.11 -11.02 -7.20
C THR A 241 25.54 -12.12 -8.10
N GLN A 242 24.54 -12.88 -7.62
CA GLN A 242 23.82 -13.89 -8.41
C GLN A 242 23.05 -13.27 -9.58
N ALA A 243 22.59 -12.02 -9.44
CA ALA A 243 21.98 -11.26 -10.53
C ALA A 243 23.00 -10.73 -11.57
N GLY A 244 24.30 -10.97 -11.36
CA GLY A 244 25.36 -10.63 -12.31
C GLY A 244 26.17 -9.39 -11.96
N PHE A 245 25.86 -8.71 -10.85
CA PHE A 245 26.51 -7.46 -10.46
C PHE A 245 27.73 -7.67 -9.56
N LYS A 246 28.75 -6.83 -9.72
CA LYS A 246 29.85 -6.67 -8.78
C LYS A 246 29.51 -5.58 -7.76
N VAL A 247 29.48 -5.95 -6.49
CA VAL A 247 29.26 -5.00 -5.38
C VAL A 247 30.58 -4.37 -4.95
N ILE A 248 30.61 -3.04 -4.84
CA ILE A 248 31.71 -2.28 -4.24
C ILE A 248 31.16 -1.49 -3.04
N GLU A 249 31.67 -1.80 -1.85
CA GLU A 249 31.28 -1.14 -0.61
C GLU A 249 32.24 0.01 -0.30
N THR A 250 31.69 1.20 -0.07
CA THR A 250 32.43 2.39 0.34
C THR A 250 31.74 3.05 1.53
N PRO A 251 32.40 3.15 2.71
CA PRO A 251 31.76 3.69 3.90
C PRO A 251 31.25 5.12 3.70
N MET A 252 29.99 5.37 4.04
CA MET A 252 29.33 6.69 3.94
C MET A 252 28.77 7.16 5.28
N SER A 253 29.31 6.68 6.40
CA SER A 253 28.72 6.92 7.73
C SER A 253 28.57 8.39 8.10
N GLU A 254 29.43 9.28 7.60
CA GLU A 254 29.33 10.71 7.89
C GLU A 254 28.22 11.39 7.08
N PHE A 255 27.92 10.89 5.88
CA PHE A 255 26.81 11.38 5.04
C PHE A 255 25.46 10.78 5.44
N LEU A 256 25.45 9.56 5.99
CA LEU A 256 24.25 8.95 6.59
C LEU A 256 23.67 9.82 7.72
N LYS A 257 24.52 10.60 8.43
CA LYS A 257 24.07 11.55 9.47
C LYS A 257 23.20 12.68 8.91
N ALA A 258 23.35 13.00 7.63
CA ALA A 258 22.51 13.96 6.91
C ALA A 258 21.37 13.29 6.13
N GLY A 259 21.28 11.94 6.16
CA GLY A 259 20.27 11.18 5.45
C GLY A 259 20.62 10.86 3.98
N GLY A 260 21.90 10.86 3.60
CA GLY A 260 22.33 10.52 2.24
C GLY A 260 23.47 9.50 2.19
N ALA A 261 23.64 8.83 1.05
CA ALA A 261 24.77 7.92 0.82
C ALA A 261 25.33 8.05 -0.62
N CYS A 262 25.71 6.94 -1.25
CA CYS A 262 26.47 6.96 -2.51
C CYS A 262 25.69 7.62 -3.65
N LYS A 263 24.40 7.26 -3.82
CA LYS A 263 23.59 7.81 -4.90
C LYS A 263 23.30 9.29 -4.70
N CYS A 264 22.95 9.72 -3.48
CA CYS A 264 22.66 11.13 -3.19
C CYS A 264 23.85 12.05 -3.55
N LEU A 265 25.08 11.57 -3.36
CA LEU A 265 26.31 12.32 -3.67
C LEU A 265 26.61 12.41 -5.17
N THR A 266 25.78 11.82 -6.04
CA THR A 266 26.03 11.73 -7.48
C THR A 266 24.80 12.03 -8.33
N LEU A 267 24.99 12.77 -9.42
CA LEU A 267 23.99 12.93 -10.47
C LEU A 267 24.55 12.45 -11.80
N ARG A 268 23.91 11.46 -12.43
CA ARG A 268 24.32 11.01 -13.77
C ARG A 268 23.86 12.05 -14.79
N VAL A 269 24.79 12.58 -15.58
CA VAL A 269 24.55 13.69 -16.52
C VAL A 269 24.60 13.25 -17.99
N ASN A 270 24.60 11.95 -18.27
CA ASN A 270 24.42 11.38 -19.60
C ASN A 270 23.53 10.13 -19.55
N GLU A 271 22.25 10.39 -19.33
CA GLU A 271 21.25 9.33 -19.29
C GLU A 271 20.88 8.86 -20.70
N PRO A 272 20.64 7.55 -20.89
CA PRO A 272 20.25 7.01 -22.19
C PRO A 272 18.89 7.54 -22.60
N VAL A 273 18.75 7.90 -23.87
CA VAL A 273 17.51 8.40 -24.45
C VAL A 273 17.01 7.38 -25.47
N GLN A 274 15.79 6.85 -25.28
CA GLN A 274 15.10 6.09 -26.33
C GLN A 274 14.46 7.06 -27.34
N GLU A 275 14.54 6.74 -28.64
CA GLU A 275 13.99 7.59 -29.71
C GLU A 275 12.45 7.57 -29.75
N ASP A 276 11.83 6.41 -29.51
CA ASP A 276 10.36 6.21 -29.60
C ASP A 276 9.60 6.53 -28.28
N ARG A 277 10.05 7.56 -27.55
CA ARG A 277 9.41 7.98 -26.29
C ARG A 277 8.33 9.04 -26.50
N SER A 278 7.29 8.95 -25.71
CA SER A 278 6.22 9.96 -25.65
C SER A 278 5.92 10.32 -24.21
N ALA A 279 5.67 11.61 -23.96
CA ALA A 279 5.08 12.07 -22.71
C ALA A 279 3.80 11.29 -22.41
N ASN A 280 3.76 10.63 -21.26
CA ASN A 280 2.56 9.98 -20.75
C ASN A 280 2.48 10.19 -19.22
N VAL A 281 1.30 10.53 -18.73
CA VAL A 281 1.06 10.88 -17.34
C VAL A 281 -0.19 10.16 -16.88
N MET A 282 -0.08 9.37 -15.82
CA MET A 282 -1.24 8.74 -15.17
C MET A 282 -1.90 9.66 -14.13
N VAL A 283 -1.23 10.74 -13.73
CA VAL A 283 -1.77 11.72 -12.78
C VAL A 283 -3.00 12.40 -13.37
N GLU A 284 -4.11 12.31 -12.66
CA GLU A 284 -5.35 13.02 -12.98
C GLU A 284 -5.55 14.20 -12.03
N SER A 285 -6.20 15.26 -12.52
CA SER A 285 -6.66 16.37 -11.68
C SER A 285 -8.14 16.66 -11.94
N ARG A 286 -8.90 16.91 -10.88
CA ARG A 286 -10.31 17.32 -10.94
C ARG A 286 -10.55 18.49 -9.98
N THR A 287 -11.36 19.46 -10.39
CA THR A 287 -11.77 20.54 -9.49
C THR A 287 -13.07 20.14 -8.80
N ILE A 288 -13.13 20.36 -7.49
CA ILE A 288 -14.35 20.21 -6.70
C ILE A 288 -14.72 21.53 -6.03
N ARG A 289 -16.00 21.70 -5.78
CA ARG A 289 -16.56 22.80 -5.01
C ARG A 289 -17.15 22.29 -3.71
N MET A 290 -16.80 22.94 -2.61
CA MET A 290 -17.38 22.71 -1.29
C MET A 290 -18.09 23.97 -0.79
N ALA A 291 -19.22 23.80 -0.11
CA ALA A 291 -19.97 24.90 0.49
C ALA A 291 -20.56 24.49 1.84
N GLY A 292 -20.54 25.40 2.82
CA GLY A 292 -21.05 25.19 4.17
C GLY A 292 -20.26 25.98 5.21
N HIS A 293 -20.34 25.59 6.49
CA HIS A 293 -19.51 26.14 7.56
C HIS A 293 -18.09 25.56 7.54
N LEU A 294 -17.34 25.86 6.47
CA LEU A 294 -16.05 25.22 6.14
C LEU A 294 -15.02 25.30 7.27
N LEU A 295 -14.87 26.47 7.91
CA LEU A 295 -13.91 26.70 8.99
C LEU A 295 -14.46 26.24 10.35
N ASP A 296 -15.69 26.64 10.71
CA ASP A 296 -16.27 26.41 12.04
C ASP A 296 -16.54 24.94 12.35
N ALA A 297 -16.83 24.14 11.32
CA ALA A 297 -17.08 22.71 11.42
C ALA A 297 -15.86 21.86 11.01
N GLY A 298 -14.76 22.50 10.59
CA GLY A 298 -13.56 21.80 10.11
C GLY A 298 -13.78 20.97 8.85
N LEU A 299 -14.82 21.28 8.05
CA LEU A 299 -15.19 20.47 6.88
C LEU A 299 -14.10 20.52 5.80
N ILE A 300 -13.50 21.68 5.58
CA ILE A 300 -12.40 21.81 4.60
C ILE A 300 -11.17 21.03 5.06
N SER A 301 -10.73 21.17 6.31
CA SER A 301 -9.58 20.42 6.85
C SER A 301 -9.78 18.92 6.70
N ARG A 302 -10.95 18.40 7.10
CA ARG A 302 -11.27 16.97 6.96
C ARG A 302 -11.23 16.48 5.51
N ALA A 303 -11.61 17.32 4.54
CA ALA A 303 -11.57 16.98 3.13
C ALA A 303 -10.12 16.96 2.59
N LEU A 304 -9.30 17.93 2.98
CA LEU A 304 -7.88 18.00 2.63
C LEU A 304 -7.10 16.82 3.23
N ASP A 305 -7.34 16.49 4.49
CA ASP A 305 -6.75 15.32 5.16
C ASP A 305 -7.11 14.03 4.40
N LEU A 306 -8.38 13.90 3.99
CA LEU A 306 -8.88 12.77 3.21
C LEU A 306 -8.16 12.58 1.87
N ILE A 307 -7.85 13.68 1.18
CA ILE A 307 -7.12 13.63 -0.08
C ILE A 307 -5.69 13.11 0.15
N ILE A 308 -4.98 13.67 1.14
CA ILE A 308 -3.61 13.27 1.45
C ILE A 308 -3.56 11.83 1.97
N GLU A 309 -4.42 11.45 2.91
CA GLU A 309 -4.45 10.10 3.50
C GLU A 309 -4.57 9.02 2.43
N ASN A 310 -5.41 9.26 1.41
CA ASN A 310 -5.64 8.37 0.27
C ASN A 310 -4.67 8.56 -0.91
N GLY A 311 -3.57 9.28 -0.71
CA GLY A 311 -2.47 9.33 -1.67
C GLY A 311 -2.64 10.33 -2.81
N GLY A 312 -3.62 11.23 -2.72
CA GLY A 312 -3.71 12.40 -3.59
C GLY A 312 -2.93 13.59 -3.07
N SER A 313 -2.97 14.68 -3.84
CA SER A 313 -2.54 16.03 -3.46
C SER A 313 -3.65 17.03 -3.78
N PHE A 314 -3.55 18.26 -3.29
CA PHE A 314 -4.55 19.29 -3.52
C PHE A 314 -3.95 20.68 -3.69
N GLN A 315 -4.73 21.54 -4.32
CA GLN A 315 -4.49 22.98 -4.38
C GLN A 315 -5.81 23.72 -4.17
N VAL A 316 -5.89 24.56 -3.13
CA VAL A 316 -7.06 25.42 -2.93
C VAL A 316 -6.98 26.58 -3.92
N LEU A 317 -7.89 26.62 -4.88
CA LEU A 317 -7.89 27.63 -5.96
C LEU A 317 -8.45 28.97 -5.49
N ASN A 318 -9.52 28.91 -4.69
CA ASN A 318 -10.12 30.09 -4.07
C ASN A 318 -10.87 29.71 -2.78
N PHE A 319 -11.04 30.70 -1.90
CA PHE A 319 -11.81 30.56 -0.68
C PHE A 319 -12.64 31.83 -0.45
N ASN A 320 -13.96 31.71 -0.54
CA ASN A 320 -14.92 32.79 -0.32
C ASN A 320 -15.52 32.66 1.09
N LEU A 321 -15.09 33.55 1.99
CA LEU A 321 -15.56 33.58 3.38
C LEU A 321 -16.97 34.17 3.46
N GLY A 322 -17.84 33.54 4.25
CA GLY A 322 -19.18 34.06 4.53
C GLY A 322 -19.14 35.41 5.26
N GLU A 323 -20.08 36.31 4.94
CA GLU A 323 -20.12 37.68 5.50
C GLU A 323 -20.28 37.73 7.02
N GLN A 324 -21.00 36.77 7.58
CA GLN A 324 -21.30 36.65 9.01
C GLN A 324 -21.00 35.23 9.46
N ARG A 325 -20.91 35.00 10.78
CA ARG A 325 -20.66 33.66 11.35
C ARG A 325 -21.66 32.59 10.89
N GLN A 326 -22.91 32.97 10.62
CA GLN A 326 -23.95 32.06 10.15
C GLN A 326 -24.02 31.96 8.61
N SER A 327 -23.21 32.74 7.89
CA SER A 327 -23.13 32.68 6.43
C SER A 327 -22.24 31.51 6.01
N THR A 328 -22.67 30.77 4.98
CA THR A 328 -21.88 29.69 4.41
C THR A 328 -20.66 30.23 3.67
N SER A 329 -19.52 29.57 3.83
CA SER A 329 -18.33 29.79 3.01
C SER A 329 -18.33 28.83 1.81
N SER A 330 -17.57 29.15 0.77
CA SER A 330 -17.34 28.23 -0.36
C SER A 330 -15.87 28.20 -0.76
N ALA A 331 -15.41 27.05 -1.23
CA ALA A 331 -14.04 26.87 -1.70
C ALA A 331 -14.03 25.96 -2.92
N ASP A 332 -13.21 26.32 -3.91
CA ASP A 332 -12.89 25.45 -5.04
C ASP A 332 -11.49 24.87 -4.81
N VAL A 333 -11.39 23.54 -4.90
CA VAL A 333 -10.17 22.78 -4.62
C VAL A 333 -9.86 21.92 -5.84
N LYS A 334 -8.67 22.11 -6.42
CA LYS A 334 -8.12 21.18 -7.40
C LYS A 334 -7.54 19.99 -6.64
N VAL A 335 -8.04 18.80 -6.94
CA VAL A 335 -7.59 17.53 -6.37
C VAL A 335 -6.80 16.80 -7.43
N SER A 336 -5.65 16.25 -7.07
CA SER A 336 -4.80 15.46 -7.95
C SER A 336 -4.57 14.07 -7.37
N ALA A 337 -4.53 13.05 -8.22
CA ALA A 337 -4.30 11.66 -7.83
C ALA A 337 -3.33 10.98 -8.80
N PRO A 338 -2.52 10.00 -8.33
CA PRO A 338 -1.49 9.35 -9.16
C PRO A 338 -2.05 8.45 -10.27
N SER A 339 -3.34 8.11 -10.20
CA SER A 339 -4.08 7.30 -11.17
C SER A 339 -5.58 7.56 -11.05
N HIS A 340 -6.30 7.05 -12.04
CA HIS A 340 -7.77 7.03 -12.03
C HIS A 340 -8.35 6.29 -10.82
N ASP A 341 -7.88 5.07 -10.53
CA ASP A 341 -8.35 4.26 -9.39
C ASP A 341 -8.27 5.04 -8.06
N VAL A 342 -7.16 5.77 -7.83
CA VAL A 342 -6.98 6.59 -6.62
C VAL A 342 -7.86 7.85 -6.65
N MET A 343 -8.04 8.47 -7.83
CA MET A 343 -8.96 9.60 -8.00
C MET A 343 -10.39 9.20 -7.62
N GLU A 344 -10.88 8.05 -8.08
CA GLU A 344 -12.23 7.58 -7.78
C GLU A 344 -12.44 7.28 -6.29
N GLU A 345 -11.43 6.72 -5.62
CA GLU A 345 -11.50 6.51 -4.17
C GLU A 345 -11.63 7.85 -3.43
N ILE A 346 -10.76 8.82 -3.74
CA ILE A 346 -10.79 10.16 -3.16
C ILE A 346 -12.13 10.85 -3.42
N MET A 347 -12.58 10.84 -4.67
CA MET A 347 -13.82 11.51 -5.07
C MET A 347 -15.06 10.89 -4.39
N GLY A 348 -15.12 9.57 -4.25
CA GLY A 348 -16.21 8.91 -3.51
C GLY A 348 -16.37 9.45 -2.09
N LEU A 349 -15.24 9.71 -1.41
CA LEU A 349 -15.20 10.22 -0.03
C LEU A 349 -15.54 11.72 0.04
N LEU A 350 -15.09 12.49 -0.95
CA LEU A 350 -15.40 13.91 -1.04
C LEU A 350 -16.89 14.14 -1.35
N ILE A 351 -17.47 13.31 -2.22
CA ILE A 351 -18.92 13.28 -2.52
C ILE A 351 -19.73 13.03 -1.23
N ASP A 352 -19.22 12.15 -0.37
CA ASP A 352 -19.79 11.90 0.95
C ASP A 352 -19.73 13.15 1.84
N LEU A 353 -18.61 13.87 1.86
CA LEU A 353 -18.52 15.17 2.55
C LEU A 353 -19.39 16.26 1.92
N GLY A 354 -19.97 16.00 0.74
CA GLY A 354 -20.85 16.92 0.04
C GLY A 354 -20.14 17.82 -0.96
N ALA A 355 -18.92 17.46 -1.37
CA ALA A 355 -18.27 18.07 -2.52
C ALA A 355 -19.10 17.81 -3.78
N VAL A 356 -19.13 18.80 -4.67
CA VAL A 356 -19.79 18.73 -5.97
C VAL A 356 -18.84 19.22 -7.05
N PRO A 357 -18.93 18.73 -8.29
CA PRO A 357 -18.21 19.34 -9.41
C PRO A 357 -18.69 20.79 -9.62
N PRO A 358 -17.82 21.68 -10.15
CA PRO A 358 -18.21 23.00 -10.64
C PRO A 358 -19.37 22.90 -11.65
N PRO A 359 -20.25 23.91 -11.75
CA PRO A 359 -21.41 23.88 -12.66
C PRO A 359 -21.07 23.58 -14.12
N GLU A 360 -19.92 24.06 -14.59
CA GLU A 360 -19.38 23.82 -15.94
C GLU A 360 -18.95 22.37 -16.20
N ASP A 361 -18.58 21.62 -15.15
CA ASP A 361 -18.01 20.27 -15.24
C ASP A 361 -19.04 19.17 -14.93
N ILE A 362 -20.31 19.53 -14.68
CA ILE A 362 -21.33 18.54 -14.35
C ILE A 362 -21.64 17.70 -15.60
N CYS A 363 -21.37 16.40 -15.51
CA CYS A 363 -21.66 15.38 -16.51
C CYS A 363 -22.72 14.38 -16.00
N ASP A 364 -23.30 13.62 -16.94
CA ASP A 364 -24.18 12.49 -16.61
C ASP A 364 -23.34 11.30 -16.11
N ALA A 365 -23.94 10.49 -15.25
CA ALA A 365 -23.30 9.30 -14.72
C ALA A 365 -23.02 8.28 -15.84
N ILE A 366 -21.88 7.59 -15.72
CA ILE A 366 -21.50 6.53 -16.65
C ILE A 366 -22.29 5.28 -16.28
N LEU A 367 -22.92 4.65 -17.27
CA LEU A 367 -23.83 3.52 -17.08
C LEU A 367 -23.36 2.31 -17.88
N GLU A 368 -23.14 1.20 -17.20
CA GLU A 368 -22.74 -0.08 -17.82
C GLU A 368 -23.81 -1.15 -17.62
N ASP A 369 -23.95 -2.05 -18.59
CA ASP A 369 -24.97 -3.09 -18.58
C ASP A 369 -24.59 -4.26 -17.67
N VAL A 370 -25.55 -4.76 -16.90
CA VAL A 370 -25.40 -6.01 -16.15
C VAL A 370 -25.45 -7.18 -17.14
N VAL A 371 -24.32 -7.87 -17.29
CA VAL A 371 -24.17 -9.03 -18.20
C VAL A 371 -24.40 -10.39 -17.52
N GLN A 372 -24.40 -10.42 -16.18
CA GLN A 372 -24.56 -11.64 -15.38
C GLN A 372 -25.43 -11.33 -14.16
N ASP A 373 -26.45 -12.17 -13.94
CA ASP A 373 -27.33 -12.05 -12.77
C ASP A 373 -26.52 -12.09 -11.47
N GLY A 374 -26.78 -11.11 -10.59
CA GLY A 374 -26.14 -11.04 -9.28
C GLY A 374 -24.69 -10.53 -9.29
N VAL A 375 -24.23 -9.91 -10.39
CA VAL A 375 -22.87 -9.39 -10.60
C VAL A 375 -22.96 -7.97 -11.19
N GLY A 376 -22.29 -7.02 -10.55
CA GLY A 376 -22.15 -5.65 -11.07
C GLY A 376 -21.06 -5.56 -12.16
N PRO A 377 -21.16 -4.58 -13.07
CA PRO A 377 -20.08 -4.27 -14.01
C PRO A 377 -18.78 -3.93 -13.27
N ASP A 378 -17.66 -3.95 -14.00
CA ASP A 378 -16.41 -3.46 -13.42
C ASP A 378 -16.55 -2.00 -13.00
N ASP A 379 -15.95 -1.68 -11.86
CA ASP A 379 -15.98 -0.36 -11.27
C ASP A 379 -17.39 0.23 -11.01
N PHE A 380 -18.35 -0.61 -10.62
CA PHE A 380 -19.63 -0.10 -10.12
C PHE A 380 -19.43 0.83 -8.90
N TYR A 381 -20.20 1.92 -8.86
CA TYR A 381 -20.24 2.81 -7.71
C TYR A 381 -20.82 2.09 -6.49
N VAL A 382 -20.10 2.14 -5.36
CA VAL A 382 -20.54 1.57 -4.09
C VAL A 382 -21.35 2.60 -3.31
N SER A 383 -22.63 2.30 -3.09
CA SER A 383 -23.55 3.19 -2.40
C SER A 383 -23.23 3.32 -0.91
N THR A 384 -23.61 4.46 -0.32
CA THR A 384 -23.43 4.74 1.10
C THR A 384 -24.77 4.75 1.84
N ILE A 385 -24.76 5.04 3.15
CA ILE A 385 -26.00 5.19 3.93
C ILE A 385 -26.78 6.48 3.58
N TYR A 386 -26.16 7.41 2.86
CA TYR A 386 -26.70 8.75 2.69
C TYR A 386 -27.61 8.86 1.45
N PRO A 387 -28.66 9.72 1.50
CA PRO A 387 -29.49 9.96 0.33
C PRO A 387 -28.64 10.42 -0.86
N THR A 388 -28.69 9.66 -1.94
CA THR A 388 -27.86 9.88 -3.14
C THR A 388 -28.73 10.27 -4.32
N GLU A 389 -28.26 11.22 -5.12
CA GLU A 389 -28.81 11.54 -6.43
C GLU A 389 -27.79 11.23 -7.51
N VAL A 390 -28.29 10.74 -8.64
CA VAL A 390 -27.49 10.39 -9.81
C VAL A 390 -28.03 11.16 -11.00
N ARG A 391 -27.15 11.72 -11.82
CA ARG A 391 -27.53 12.48 -13.01
C ARG A 391 -27.65 11.55 -14.22
N VAL A 392 -28.84 11.49 -14.81
CA VAL A 392 -29.15 10.66 -15.99
C VAL A 392 -29.88 11.53 -17.01
N SER A 393 -29.37 11.57 -18.25
CA SER A 393 -29.96 12.38 -19.34
C SER A 393 -30.16 13.85 -18.95
N GLY A 394 -29.18 14.43 -18.27
CA GLY A 394 -29.18 15.80 -17.77
C GLY A 394 -29.98 16.04 -16.49
N GLN A 395 -30.73 15.06 -15.97
CA GLN A 395 -31.61 15.20 -14.80
C GLN A 395 -31.07 14.50 -13.55
N TRP A 396 -31.14 15.17 -12.40
CA TRP A 396 -30.81 14.54 -11.11
C TRP A 396 -31.97 13.67 -10.62
N VAL A 397 -31.73 12.38 -10.48
CA VAL A 397 -32.69 11.37 -10.04
C VAL A 397 -32.29 10.85 -8.67
N LYS A 398 -33.23 10.90 -7.72
CA LYS A 398 -33.00 10.40 -6.36
C LYS A 398 -33.05 8.87 -6.31
N ALA A 399 -32.01 8.26 -5.76
CA ALA A 399 -31.94 6.82 -5.55
C ALA A 399 -32.99 6.36 -4.53
N ARG A 400 -33.79 5.36 -4.92
CA ARG A 400 -34.75 4.67 -4.04
C ARG A 400 -34.05 3.55 -3.27
N ASN A 401 -34.62 3.15 -2.12
CA ASN A 401 -34.13 2.04 -1.30
C ASN A 401 -32.67 2.17 -0.85
N GLN A 402 -32.23 3.40 -0.54
CA GLN A 402 -30.85 3.69 -0.14
C GLN A 402 -30.37 2.76 0.97
N ARG A 403 -29.21 2.15 0.74
CA ARG A 403 -28.47 1.31 1.68
C ARG A 403 -26.98 1.41 1.34
N MET A 404 -26.11 1.20 2.32
CA MET A 404 -24.68 1.01 2.05
C MET A 404 -24.38 -0.34 1.37
N ASP A 405 -23.22 -0.42 0.74
CA ASP A 405 -22.65 -1.65 0.15
C ASP A 405 -23.53 -2.25 -0.97
N GLY A 406 -24.23 -1.37 -1.69
CA GLY A 406 -25.01 -1.70 -2.87
C GLY A 406 -24.44 -1.05 -4.14
N ALA A 407 -25.05 -1.40 -5.26
CA ALA A 407 -24.88 -0.72 -6.54
C ALA A 407 -26.12 0.12 -6.84
N VAL A 408 -25.96 1.19 -7.63
CA VAL A 408 -27.10 2.00 -8.08
C VAL A 408 -27.51 1.57 -9.49
N ALA A 409 -28.65 0.89 -9.59
CA ALA A 409 -29.23 0.44 -10.85
C ALA A 409 -30.21 1.49 -11.42
N ILE A 410 -30.08 1.77 -12.71
CA ILE A 410 -30.93 2.65 -13.50
C ILE A 410 -31.82 1.79 -14.40
N THR A 411 -33.12 2.00 -14.31
CA THR A 411 -34.12 1.41 -15.20
C THR A 411 -34.91 2.51 -15.89
N GLU A 412 -35.01 2.45 -17.21
CA GLU A 412 -35.87 3.34 -17.98
C GLU A 412 -37.34 2.90 -17.83
N THR A 413 -38.21 3.84 -17.46
CA THR A 413 -39.65 3.61 -17.35
C THR A 413 -40.42 4.62 -18.21
N ALA A 414 -41.71 4.38 -18.45
CA ALA A 414 -42.55 5.31 -19.21
C ALA A 414 -42.65 6.72 -18.56
N GLU A 415 -42.36 6.84 -17.27
CA GLU A 415 -42.39 8.09 -16.50
C GLU A 415 -41.00 8.75 -16.38
N GLY A 416 -39.97 8.14 -16.97
CA GLY A 416 -38.57 8.59 -16.91
C GLY A 416 -37.63 7.59 -16.23
N PRO A 417 -36.34 7.95 -16.09
CA PRO A 417 -35.33 7.09 -15.46
C PRO A 417 -35.60 6.94 -13.96
N VAL A 418 -35.52 5.70 -13.46
CA VAL A 418 -35.65 5.37 -12.04
C VAL A 418 -34.32 4.82 -11.53
N ALA A 419 -33.73 5.50 -10.54
CA ALA A 419 -32.55 5.04 -9.83
C ALA A 419 -32.94 4.24 -8.58
N THR A 420 -32.42 3.03 -8.43
CA THR A 420 -32.67 2.14 -7.29
C THR A 420 -31.36 1.57 -6.74
N CYS A 421 -31.14 1.72 -5.44
CA CYS A 421 -30.04 1.06 -4.75
C CYS A 421 -30.37 -0.43 -4.57
N LYS A 422 -29.48 -1.31 -5.03
CA LYS A 422 -29.63 -2.77 -4.99
C LYS A 422 -28.37 -3.43 -4.44
N LEU A 423 -28.53 -4.55 -3.76
CA LEU A 423 -27.39 -5.41 -3.42
C LEU A 423 -26.91 -6.15 -4.66
N LEU A 424 -25.63 -6.54 -4.69
CA LEU A 424 -25.02 -7.22 -5.84
C LEU A 424 -25.85 -8.42 -6.31
N ARG A 425 -26.27 -9.30 -5.39
CA ARG A 425 -27.07 -10.50 -5.69
C ARG A 425 -28.45 -10.23 -6.30
N ASP A 426 -28.96 -9.01 -6.20
CA ASP A 426 -30.29 -8.61 -6.67
C ASP A 426 -30.25 -7.90 -8.03
N LEU A 427 -29.05 -7.69 -8.58
CA LEU A 427 -28.85 -7.16 -9.94
C LEU A 427 -29.29 -8.19 -10.99
N LYS A 428 -29.95 -7.71 -12.04
CA LYS A 428 -30.48 -8.53 -13.13
C LYS A 428 -29.94 -8.11 -14.49
N ILE A 429 -29.79 -9.10 -15.38
CA ILE A 429 -29.44 -8.84 -16.77
C ILE A 429 -30.45 -7.86 -17.40
N GLY A 430 -29.93 -6.85 -18.09
CA GLY A 430 -30.71 -5.79 -18.72
C GLY A 430 -30.90 -4.53 -17.85
N GLU A 431 -30.44 -4.55 -16.59
CA GLU A 431 -30.29 -3.34 -15.80
C GLU A 431 -28.98 -2.62 -16.16
N LYS A 432 -29.01 -1.28 -16.13
CA LYS A 432 -27.82 -0.45 -16.22
C LYS A 432 -27.36 -0.07 -14.82
N VAL A 433 -26.08 -0.17 -14.52
CA VAL A 433 -25.51 0.18 -13.21
C VAL A 433 -24.56 1.35 -13.36
N VAL A 434 -24.61 2.27 -12.40
CA VAL A 434 -23.69 3.40 -12.32
C VAL A 434 -22.27 2.90 -12.03
N VAL A 435 -21.33 3.31 -12.88
CA VAL A 435 -19.88 3.10 -12.73
C VAL A 435 -19.16 4.45 -12.62
N ASP A 436 -17.90 4.46 -12.20
CA ASP A 436 -17.14 5.68 -11.88
C ASP A 436 -17.84 6.48 -10.74
N VAL A 437 -17.35 7.68 -10.48
CA VAL A 437 -17.86 8.63 -9.49
C VAL A 437 -18.55 9.84 -10.13
N VAL A 438 -18.57 9.90 -11.46
CA VAL A 438 -19.14 11.00 -12.23
C VAL A 438 -20.66 11.04 -12.12
N GLY A 439 -21.23 12.25 -12.01
CA GLY A 439 -22.68 12.44 -12.02
C GLY A 439 -23.38 11.96 -10.75
N ILE A 440 -22.66 11.87 -9.62
CA ILE A 440 -23.18 11.42 -8.32
C ILE A 440 -23.06 12.55 -7.30
N ARG A 441 -24.08 12.75 -6.46
CA ARG A 441 -24.00 13.66 -5.32
C ARG A 441 -24.78 13.13 -4.12
N THR A 442 -24.32 13.45 -2.92
CA THR A 442 -25.10 13.19 -1.69
C THR A 442 -25.92 14.41 -1.29
N ILE A 443 -27.14 14.18 -0.79
CA ILE A 443 -27.95 15.19 -0.13
C ILE A 443 -27.92 14.92 1.36
N ARG A 444 -27.12 15.69 2.09
CA ARG A 444 -27.14 15.71 3.56
C ARG A 444 -27.68 17.05 4.04
N LYS A 445 -28.43 17.04 5.14
CA LYS A 445 -28.81 18.28 5.84
C LYS A 445 -27.55 18.95 6.39
N THR A 446 -27.49 20.29 6.38
CA THR A 446 -26.36 21.10 6.85
C THR A 446 -25.85 20.65 8.23
N GLU A 447 -26.75 20.46 9.19
CA GLU A 447 -26.43 19.98 10.55
C GLU A 447 -25.74 18.61 10.59
N SER A 448 -26.00 17.72 9.63
CA SER A 448 -25.38 16.38 9.56
C SER A 448 -23.98 16.40 8.93
N ARG A 449 -23.66 17.40 8.09
CA ARG A 449 -22.31 17.58 7.54
C ARG A 449 -21.37 18.24 8.54
N GLU A 450 -21.94 19.09 9.40
CA GLU A 450 -21.19 20.04 10.23
C GLU A 450 -21.07 19.62 11.70
N GLN A 451 -21.35 18.36 12.03
CA GLN A 451 -21.18 17.85 13.39
C GLN A 451 -19.70 17.92 13.81
N ARG A 452 -19.43 18.75 14.82
CA ARG A 452 -18.12 18.96 15.46
C ARG A 452 -17.56 17.74 16.17
N ASN A 453 -18.43 16.78 16.54
CA ASN A 453 -18.07 15.57 17.28
C ASN A 453 -18.59 14.34 16.54
N ALA A 454 -17.87 13.88 15.53
CA ALA A 454 -17.83 12.44 15.32
C ALA A 454 -16.95 11.91 16.45
N GLN A 455 -17.55 11.24 17.45
CA GLN A 455 -16.77 10.27 18.22
C GLN A 455 -16.13 9.36 17.17
N GLU A 456 -14.80 9.41 17.06
CA GLU A 456 -14.06 8.45 16.25
C GLU A 456 -14.48 7.06 16.70
N PHE A 457 -15.24 6.38 15.85
CA PHE A 457 -15.53 4.98 16.02
C PHE A 457 -14.26 4.23 15.63
N SER A 458 -13.32 4.18 16.57
CA SER A 458 -12.10 3.39 16.49
C SER A 458 -12.39 1.98 17.00
N PHE A 459 -12.08 0.98 16.19
CA PHE A 459 -11.90 -0.38 16.66
C PHE A 459 -10.51 -0.48 17.34
N MET A 460 -10.43 -1.22 18.45
CA MET A 460 -9.18 -1.66 19.10
C MET A 460 -8.40 -0.69 20.03
N SER A 461 -9.07 0.14 20.83
CA SER A 461 -8.41 0.93 21.90
C SER A 461 -8.34 0.25 23.28
N GLY A 462 -8.58 -1.07 23.35
CA GLY A 462 -8.56 -1.83 24.61
C GLY A 462 -7.24 -2.56 24.83
N SER A 463 -6.43 -2.10 25.78
CA SER A 463 -5.33 -2.91 26.33
C SER A 463 -5.87 -3.80 27.44
N VAL A 464 -5.89 -5.12 27.22
CA VAL A 464 -6.09 -6.09 28.30
C VAL A 464 -5.05 -7.21 28.15
N SER A 465 -4.12 -7.21 29.10
CA SER A 465 -3.16 -8.28 29.38
C SER A 465 -3.86 -9.43 30.12
N SER A 466 -3.44 -10.68 29.88
CA SER A 466 -3.67 -11.74 30.86
C SER A 466 -2.40 -12.55 31.12
N GLU A 467 -1.94 -12.48 32.36
CA GLU A 467 -0.73 -13.00 32.99
C GLU A 467 -0.50 -14.53 32.88
N ARG A 468 -0.48 -15.09 31.67
CA ARG A 468 0.13 -16.41 31.38
C ARG A 468 1.17 -16.26 30.27
N ARG A 469 2.28 -17.00 30.36
CA ARG A 469 3.32 -16.99 29.32
C ARG A 469 2.76 -17.64 28.06
N VAL A 470 2.23 -16.83 27.14
CA VAL A 470 1.77 -17.23 25.80
C VAL A 470 2.82 -18.11 25.12
N GLU A 471 4.10 -17.76 25.28
CA GLU A 471 5.25 -18.51 24.77
C GLU A 471 5.24 -20.00 25.15
N LEU A 472 4.96 -20.36 26.41
CA LEU A 472 4.95 -21.76 26.84
C LEU A 472 3.83 -22.56 26.18
N VAL A 473 2.66 -21.93 26.00
CA VAL A 473 1.54 -22.56 25.31
C VAL A 473 1.88 -22.72 23.82
N VAL A 474 2.48 -21.70 23.20
CA VAL A 474 2.95 -21.76 21.82
C VAL A 474 3.96 -22.90 21.63
N GLU A 475 4.93 -23.06 22.53
CA GLU A 475 5.89 -24.17 22.49
C GLU A 475 5.20 -25.53 22.51
N GLN A 476 4.22 -25.70 23.39
CA GLN A 476 3.45 -26.94 23.47
C GLN A 476 2.64 -27.18 22.20
N VAL A 477 1.89 -26.19 21.72
CA VAL A 477 1.06 -26.30 20.52
C VAL A 477 1.92 -26.57 19.29
N ALA A 478 3.07 -25.90 19.13
CA ALA A 478 4.01 -26.12 18.03
C ALA A 478 4.51 -27.57 18.00
N TRP A 479 4.91 -28.09 19.17
CA TRP A 479 5.38 -29.47 19.29
C TRP A 479 4.29 -30.48 18.94
N GLU A 480 3.06 -30.26 19.42
CA GLU A 480 1.92 -31.13 19.14
C GLU A 480 1.50 -31.10 17.67
N LEU A 481 1.41 -29.91 17.05
CA LEU A 481 1.11 -29.74 15.63
C LEU A 481 2.10 -30.50 14.76
N ARG A 482 3.40 -30.39 15.07
CA ARG A 482 4.44 -31.15 14.38
C ARG A 482 4.24 -32.65 14.54
N GLN A 483 3.99 -33.14 15.75
CA GLN A 483 3.78 -34.58 15.96
C GLN A 483 2.55 -35.10 15.21
N ILE A 484 1.46 -34.34 15.19
CA ILE A 484 0.23 -34.71 14.46
C ILE A 484 0.52 -34.76 12.96
N ARG A 485 1.22 -33.77 12.41
CA ARG A 485 1.63 -33.78 11.00
C ARG A 485 2.54 -34.96 10.68
N ASP A 486 3.58 -35.18 11.47
CA ASP A 486 4.61 -36.21 11.21
C ASP A 486 4.01 -37.65 11.28
N ARG A 487 2.92 -37.86 12.04
CA ARG A 487 2.18 -39.14 12.08
C ARG A 487 1.03 -39.24 11.07
N GLY A 488 0.82 -38.22 10.23
CA GLY A 488 -0.28 -38.18 9.26
C GLY A 488 -1.67 -38.00 9.88
N GLY A 489 -1.74 -37.36 11.04
CA GLY A 489 -3.00 -37.00 11.71
C GLY A 489 -3.70 -35.81 11.05
N LYS A 490 -4.82 -35.40 11.65
CA LYS A 490 -5.71 -34.36 11.11
C LYS A 490 -5.87 -33.19 12.07
N VAL A 491 -5.48 -32.01 11.62
CA VAL A 491 -5.69 -30.72 12.28
C VAL A 491 -6.75 -29.93 11.51
N VAL A 492 -7.74 -29.43 12.24
CA VAL A 492 -8.77 -28.54 11.68
C VAL A 492 -8.59 -27.14 12.26
N VAL A 493 -8.63 -26.11 11.42
CA VAL A 493 -8.56 -24.72 11.86
C VAL A 493 -9.93 -24.07 11.72
N THR A 494 -10.38 -23.35 12.75
CA THR A 494 -11.54 -22.45 12.68
C THR A 494 -11.05 -21.02 12.78
N ALA A 495 -11.23 -20.20 11.75
CA ALA A 495 -10.63 -18.87 11.71
C ALA A 495 -11.64 -17.76 11.41
N GLY A 496 -11.47 -16.63 12.08
CA GLY A 496 -12.30 -15.43 11.94
C GLY A 496 -11.54 -14.32 11.20
N PRO A 497 -12.24 -13.27 10.74
CA PRO A 497 -11.63 -12.19 9.97
C PRO A 497 -10.54 -11.42 10.74
N VAL A 498 -10.58 -11.46 12.08
CA VAL A 498 -9.55 -10.87 12.96
C VAL A 498 -8.16 -11.46 12.70
N VAL A 499 -8.07 -12.72 12.22
CA VAL A 499 -6.79 -13.31 11.79
C VAL A 499 -6.12 -12.47 10.70
N ILE A 500 -6.91 -11.96 9.77
CA ILE A 500 -6.42 -11.12 8.68
C ILE A 500 -6.11 -9.72 9.20
N HIS A 501 -7.03 -9.11 9.97
CA HIS A 501 -6.88 -7.74 10.48
C HIS A 501 -5.68 -7.54 11.43
N THR A 502 -5.18 -8.60 12.04
CA THR A 502 -4.01 -8.58 12.94
C THR A 502 -2.71 -8.97 12.24
N GLY A 503 -2.73 -9.15 10.91
CA GLY A 503 -1.56 -9.56 10.12
C GLY A 503 -1.26 -11.06 10.18
N GLY A 504 -2.08 -11.88 10.85
CA GLY A 504 -1.87 -13.33 10.97
C GLY A 504 -2.14 -14.14 9.70
N GLY A 505 -2.68 -13.53 8.64
CA GLY A 505 -3.02 -14.20 7.39
C GLY A 505 -1.84 -14.92 6.74
N GLU A 506 -0.66 -14.28 6.67
CA GLU A 506 0.55 -14.88 6.08
C GLU A 506 1.04 -16.11 6.88
N HIS A 507 0.92 -16.06 8.21
CA HIS A 507 1.32 -17.15 9.09
C HIS A 507 0.35 -18.32 8.98
N LEU A 508 -0.96 -18.06 8.88
CA LEU A 508 -1.95 -19.12 8.64
C LEU A 508 -1.77 -19.77 7.25
N ALA A 509 -1.53 -18.95 6.22
CA ALA A 509 -1.20 -19.45 4.88
C ALA A 509 0.06 -20.33 4.88
N HIS A 510 1.09 -19.94 5.64
CA HIS A 510 2.29 -20.76 5.84
C HIS A 510 1.96 -22.10 6.51
N LEU A 511 1.14 -22.14 7.56
CA LEU A 511 0.74 -23.40 8.21
C LEU A 511 0.01 -24.35 7.26
N ILE A 512 -0.83 -23.81 6.37
CA ILE A 512 -1.53 -24.58 5.33
C ILE A 512 -0.52 -25.16 4.33
N ARG A 513 0.36 -24.32 3.79
CA ARG A 513 1.38 -24.70 2.80
C ARG A 513 2.34 -25.77 3.31
N GLU A 514 2.76 -25.67 4.57
CA GLU A 514 3.66 -26.64 5.23
C GLU A 514 2.95 -27.90 5.76
N GLY A 515 1.66 -28.06 5.44
CA GLY A 515 0.89 -29.28 5.71
C GLY A 515 0.44 -29.45 7.16
N TYR A 516 0.42 -28.40 7.97
CA TYR A 516 -0.08 -28.46 9.35
C TYR A 516 -1.61 -28.37 9.46
N VAL A 517 -2.32 -28.06 8.37
CA VAL A 517 -3.78 -27.85 8.36
C VAL A 517 -4.42 -28.75 7.32
N GLN A 518 -5.43 -29.54 7.73
CA GLN A 518 -6.13 -30.49 6.87
C GLN A 518 -7.58 -30.10 6.55
N ALA A 519 -8.16 -29.13 7.26
CA ALA A 519 -9.42 -28.50 6.89
C ALA A 519 -9.52 -27.09 7.49
N LEU A 520 -10.19 -26.19 6.79
CA LEU A 520 -10.45 -24.81 7.24
C LEU A 520 -11.96 -24.55 7.38
N LEU A 521 -12.38 -24.11 8.56
CA LEU A 521 -13.75 -23.75 8.87
C LEU A 521 -13.82 -22.24 9.13
N GLY A 522 -14.72 -21.54 8.44
CA GLY A 522 -14.86 -20.10 8.59
C GLY A 522 -16.22 -19.58 8.15
N GLY A 523 -16.32 -18.27 8.00
CA GLY A 523 -17.48 -17.61 7.40
C GLY A 523 -17.08 -16.75 6.21
N ASN A 524 -18.06 -16.09 5.58
CA ASN A 524 -17.84 -15.24 4.41
C ASN A 524 -16.71 -14.21 4.62
N ALA A 525 -16.71 -13.54 5.78
CA ALA A 525 -15.80 -12.42 6.05
C ALA A 525 -14.31 -12.79 6.02
N ILE A 526 -13.89 -13.92 6.59
CA ILE A 526 -12.45 -14.28 6.57
C ILE A 526 -11.96 -14.51 5.14
N ALA A 527 -12.75 -15.20 4.32
CA ALA A 527 -12.40 -15.43 2.92
C ALA A 527 -12.34 -14.12 2.14
N VAL A 528 -13.33 -13.24 2.30
CA VAL A 528 -13.33 -11.93 1.63
C VAL A 528 -12.09 -11.11 2.00
N HIS A 529 -11.78 -11.00 3.30
CA HIS A 529 -10.67 -10.16 3.75
C HIS A 529 -9.29 -10.74 3.42
N ASP A 530 -9.13 -12.06 3.41
CA ASP A 530 -7.91 -12.71 2.94
C ASP A 530 -7.65 -12.41 1.46
N MET A 531 -8.69 -12.56 0.63
CA MET A 531 -8.60 -12.28 -0.80
C MET A 531 -8.43 -10.77 -1.10
N GLU A 532 -9.06 -9.91 -0.30
CA GLU A 532 -8.85 -8.45 -0.33
C GLU A 532 -7.39 -8.09 -0.02
N GLN A 533 -6.82 -8.66 1.05
CA GLN A 533 -5.43 -8.42 1.44
C GLN A 533 -4.47 -8.89 0.35
N SER A 534 -4.67 -10.09 -0.21
CA SER A 534 -3.80 -10.62 -1.27
C SER A 534 -3.85 -9.79 -2.56
N SER A 535 -5.02 -9.29 -2.94
CA SER A 535 -5.23 -8.58 -4.21
C SER A 535 -4.92 -7.08 -4.13
N MET A 536 -5.22 -6.44 -3.00
CA MET A 536 -5.21 -4.98 -2.85
C MET A 536 -4.35 -4.48 -1.67
N GLY A 537 -3.83 -5.37 -0.83
CA GLY A 537 -3.01 -5.00 0.33
C GLY A 537 -3.80 -4.41 1.51
N THR A 538 -5.14 -4.39 1.43
CA THR A 538 -6.02 -3.85 2.48
C THR A 538 -6.90 -4.91 3.12
N SER A 539 -7.40 -4.63 4.32
CA SER A 539 -8.44 -5.42 4.98
C SER A 539 -9.48 -4.50 5.62
N LEU A 540 -10.73 -4.52 5.16
CA LEU A 540 -11.76 -3.51 5.51
C LEU A 540 -11.28 -2.06 5.25
N GLY A 541 -10.45 -1.88 4.24
CA GLY A 541 -9.83 -0.58 4.01
C GLY A 541 -8.85 -0.17 5.09
N VAL A 542 -8.20 -1.08 5.80
CA VAL A 542 -6.99 -0.77 6.57
C VAL A 542 -5.78 -1.25 5.77
N ASP A 543 -4.78 -0.38 5.58
CA ASP A 543 -3.52 -0.80 4.96
C ASP A 543 -2.76 -1.67 5.96
N MET A 544 -2.56 -2.94 5.61
CA MET A 544 -2.01 -3.93 6.52
C MET A 544 -0.53 -3.70 6.86
N LYS A 545 0.21 -2.96 6.04
CA LYS A 545 1.62 -2.61 6.33
C LYS A 545 1.72 -1.43 7.28
N ARG A 546 0.81 -0.46 7.14
CA ARG A 546 0.85 0.79 7.92
C ARG A 546 0.01 0.73 9.20
N GLY A 547 -0.95 -0.19 9.28
CA GLY A 547 -1.88 -0.29 10.41
C GLY A 547 -2.84 0.90 10.54
N VAL A 548 -2.97 1.72 9.49
CA VAL A 548 -3.87 2.88 9.44
C VAL A 548 -5.05 2.62 8.52
N ALA A 549 -6.21 3.17 8.88
CA ALA A 549 -7.40 3.11 8.05
C ALA A 549 -7.19 3.93 6.77
N VAL A 550 -7.35 3.28 5.62
CA VAL A 550 -7.59 3.87 4.30
C VAL A 550 -9.07 4.21 4.22
N ARG A 551 -9.39 5.50 4.35
CA ARG A 551 -10.78 5.96 4.19
C ARG A 551 -11.20 5.68 2.75
N GLY A 552 -12.27 4.93 2.52
CA GLY A 552 -12.71 4.52 1.17
C GLY A 552 -12.48 3.06 0.83
N GLY A 553 -11.60 2.37 1.58
CA GLY A 553 -11.31 0.95 1.34
C GLY A 553 -12.46 -0.02 1.66
N HIS A 554 -13.62 0.48 2.14
CA HIS A 554 -14.86 -0.28 2.08
C HIS A 554 -15.26 -0.69 0.65
N ARG A 555 -14.73 -0.03 -0.39
CA ARG A 555 -14.93 -0.46 -1.80
C ARG A 555 -14.15 -1.73 -2.15
N HIS A 556 -12.98 -1.95 -1.54
CA HIS A 556 -12.06 -3.03 -1.92
C HIS A 556 -12.66 -4.42 -1.70
N HIS A 557 -13.25 -4.64 -0.52
CA HIS A 557 -13.89 -5.92 -0.22
C HIS A 557 -15.12 -6.17 -1.10
N LEU A 558 -15.91 -5.14 -1.45
CA LEU A 558 -17.03 -5.27 -2.41
C LEU A 558 -16.56 -5.61 -3.82
N LYS A 559 -15.44 -5.03 -4.27
CA LYS A 559 -14.81 -5.37 -5.56
C LYS A 559 -14.37 -6.83 -5.57
N MET A 560 -13.78 -7.34 -4.49
CA MET A 560 -13.42 -8.76 -4.38
C MET A 560 -14.64 -9.70 -4.32
N ILE A 561 -15.70 -9.31 -3.60
CA ILE A 561 -16.97 -10.06 -3.60
C ILE A 561 -17.53 -10.14 -5.03
N ASN A 562 -17.65 -8.99 -5.71
CA ASN A 562 -18.19 -8.92 -7.07
C ASN A 562 -17.35 -9.74 -8.07
N THR A 563 -16.03 -9.61 -7.99
CA THR A 563 -15.09 -10.37 -8.82
C THR A 563 -15.26 -11.87 -8.61
N THR A 564 -15.30 -12.33 -7.34
CA THR A 564 -15.47 -13.76 -7.04
C THR A 564 -16.81 -14.29 -7.52
N ARG A 565 -17.89 -13.51 -7.41
CA ARG A 565 -19.21 -13.86 -7.96
C ARG A 565 -19.20 -13.95 -9.49
N ARG A 566 -18.43 -13.09 -10.17
CA ARG A 566 -18.25 -13.14 -11.63
C ARG A 566 -17.57 -14.42 -12.08
N TYR A 567 -16.48 -14.82 -11.43
CA TYR A 567 -15.82 -16.10 -11.71
C TYR A 567 -16.65 -17.31 -11.24
N GLY A 568 -17.47 -17.13 -10.21
CA GLY A 568 -18.44 -18.10 -9.71
C GLY A 568 -17.94 -19.01 -8.59
N SER A 569 -16.67 -18.93 -8.18
CA SER A 569 -16.12 -19.62 -7.01
C SER A 569 -14.71 -19.10 -6.69
N ILE A 570 -14.27 -19.23 -5.44
CA ILE A 570 -12.88 -18.93 -5.02
C ILE A 570 -11.86 -19.73 -5.85
N ALA A 571 -12.11 -21.01 -6.11
CA ALA A 571 -11.21 -21.87 -6.89
C ALA A 571 -10.93 -21.30 -8.29
N LYS A 572 -11.98 -20.88 -9.01
CA LYS A 572 -11.84 -20.26 -10.34
C LYS A 572 -11.10 -18.93 -10.33
N VAL A 573 -11.22 -18.14 -9.26
CA VAL A 573 -10.45 -16.89 -9.12
C VAL A 573 -8.95 -17.18 -8.97
N VAL A 574 -8.60 -18.23 -8.22
CA VAL A 574 -7.22 -18.71 -8.07
C VAL A 574 -6.69 -19.32 -9.37
N GLU A 575 -7.50 -20.11 -10.08
CA GLU A 575 -7.15 -20.68 -11.39
C GLU A 575 -6.91 -19.61 -12.45
N ALA A 576 -7.69 -18.53 -12.42
CA ALA A 576 -7.54 -17.38 -13.32
C ALA A 576 -6.32 -16.50 -12.98
N GLY A 577 -5.63 -16.76 -11.87
CA GLY A 577 -4.46 -15.98 -11.43
C GLY A 577 -4.80 -14.60 -10.88
N VAL A 578 -6.07 -14.33 -10.56
CA VAL A 578 -6.50 -13.05 -9.95
C VAL A 578 -6.03 -12.96 -8.50
N ILE A 579 -6.01 -14.10 -7.80
CA ILE A 579 -5.43 -14.23 -6.45
C ILE A 579 -4.22 -15.14 -6.55
N THR A 580 -3.08 -14.69 -6.01
CA THR A 580 -1.78 -15.36 -6.15
C THR A 580 -1.15 -15.75 -4.82
N SER A 581 -1.77 -15.37 -3.69
CA SER A 581 -1.30 -15.64 -2.33
C SER A 581 -2.46 -15.62 -1.32
N GLY A 582 -2.18 -15.92 -0.05
CA GLY A 582 -3.18 -15.87 1.03
C GLY A 582 -3.74 -17.23 1.44
N VAL A 583 -4.55 -17.24 2.49
CA VAL A 583 -5.14 -18.44 3.13
C VAL A 583 -5.98 -19.23 2.14
N MET A 584 -6.89 -18.55 1.42
CA MET A 584 -7.80 -19.21 0.47
C MET A 584 -7.05 -19.73 -0.77
N TYR A 585 -6.00 -19.02 -1.20
CA TYR A 585 -5.12 -19.47 -2.28
C TYR A 585 -4.42 -20.78 -1.91
N GLU A 586 -3.81 -20.85 -0.71
CA GLU A 586 -3.12 -22.05 -0.26
C GLU A 586 -4.09 -23.22 -0.06
N CYS A 587 -5.31 -22.97 0.42
CA CYS A 587 -6.34 -24.01 0.48
C CYS A 587 -6.64 -24.61 -0.90
N VAL A 588 -6.81 -23.76 -1.94
CA VAL A 588 -7.07 -24.24 -3.30
C VAL A 588 -5.86 -24.98 -3.88
N LYS A 589 -4.66 -24.41 -3.76
CA LYS A 589 -3.43 -25.01 -4.34
C LYS A 589 -3.06 -26.34 -3.71
N HIS A 590 -3.26 -26.48 -2.40
CA HIS A 590 -2.93 -27.69 -1.66
C HIS A 590 -4.12 -28.64 -1.48
N ASN A 591 -5.26 -28.36 -2.12
CA ASN A 591 -6.49 -29.16 -2.03
C ASN A 591 -6.98 -29.35 -0.58
N ILE A 592 -6.84 -28.31 0.26
CA ILE A 592 -7.34 -28.32 1.62
C ILE A 592 -8.83 -27.97 1.60
N PRO A 593 -9.72 -28.86 2.05
CA PRO A 593 -11.14 -28.60 2.05
C PRO A 593 -11.48 -27.48 3.03
N PHE A 594 -12.38 -26.60 2.62
CA PHE A 594 -12.89 -25.53 3.47
C PHE A 594 -14.42 -25.45 3.41
N SER A 595 -15.05 -25.00 4.50
CA SER A 595 -16.48 -24.68 4.55
C SER A 595 -16.70 -23.29 5.13
N LEU A 596 -17.41 -22.46 4.37
CA LEU A 596 -17.75 -21.09 4.73
C LEU A 596 -19.22 -21.02 5.14
N ALA A 597 -19.49 -21.05 6.43
CA ALA A 597 -20.85 -20.97 6.96
C ALA A 597 -21.36 -19.53 6.89
N GLY A 598 -22.56 -19.35 6.33
CA GLY A 598 -23.21 -18.06 6.20
C GLY A 598 -23.62 -17.43 7.53
N SER A 599 -23.85 -16.12 7.50
CA SER A 599 -24.31 -15.32 8.63
C SER A 599 -25.23 -14.20 8.16
N ILE A 600 -26.04 -13.66 9.07
CA ILE A 600 -26.97 -12.56 8.79
C ILE A 600 -26.26 -11.26 8.39
N ARG A 601 -24.96 -11.14 8.68
CA ARG A 601 -24.14 -9.95 8.38
C ARG A 601 -23.41 -10.01 7.04
N ASP A 602 -23.56 -11.08 6.26
CA ASP A 602 -22.70 -11.31 5.10
C ASP A 602 -23.04 -10.38 3.93
N ASP A 603 -21.99 -9.74 3.40
CA ASP A 603 -22.01 -8.98 2.14
C ASP A 603 -21.73 -9.90 0.95
N GLY A 604 -22.48 -9.73 -0.13
CA GLY A 604 -22.48 -10.64 -1.29
C GLY A 604 -23.64 -11.65 -1.21
N PRO A 605 -23.45 -12.85 -0.63
CA PRO A 605 -22.17 -13.46 -0.18
C PRO A 605 -21.30 -13.96 -1.35
N LEU A 606 -20.11 -14.48 -1.03
CA LEU A 606 -19.33 -15.28 -1.98
C LEU A 606 -20.13 -16.51 -2.45
N PRO A 607 -19.91 -17.00 -3.68
CA PRO A 607 -20.59 -18.20 -4.18
C PRO A 607 -20.36 -19.45 -3.33
N ASP A 608 -19.18 -19.56 -2.71
CA ASP A 608 -18.76 -20.68 -1.87
C ASP A 608 -19.38 -20.65 -0.46
N THR A 609 -20.04 -19.55 -0.07
CA THR A 609 -20.65 -19.41 1.26
C THR A 609 -21.96 -20.18 1.34
N GLN A 610 -22.04 -21.14 2.26
CA GLN A 610 -23.23 -21.94 2.53
C GLN A 610 -24.24 -21.15 3.38
N MET A 611 -25.30 -20.65 2.72
CA MET A 611 -26.36 -19.88 3.38
C MET A 611 -27.43 -20.76 4.05
N ASP A 612 -27.50 -22.05 3.71
CA ASP A 612 -28.33 -23.01 4.43
C ASP A 612 -27.60 -23.50 5.67
N MET A 613 -27.98 -22.98 6.83
CA MET A 613 -27.30 -23.28 8.09
C MET A 613 -27.36 -24.75 8.52
N VAL A 614 -28.37 -25.50 8.05
CA VAL A 614 -28.43 -26.94 8.33
C VAL A 614 -27.33 -27.65 7.57
N LYS A 615 -27.19 -27.36 6.26
CA LYS A 615 -26.11 -27.90 5.43
C LYS A 615 -24.73 -27.45 5.90
N ALA A 616 -24.59 -26.19 6.32
CA ALA A 616 -23.32 -25.70 6.87
C ALA A 616 -22.88 -26.49 8.11
N GLN A 617 -23.81 -26.86 9.00
CA GLN A 617 -23.51 -27.72 10.15
C GLN A 617 -23.15 -29.16 9.74
N GLU A 618 -23.83 -29.71 8.74
CA GLU A 618 -23.50 -31.04 8.19
C GLU A 618 -22.10 -31.07 7.59
N GLU A 619 -21.75 -30.06 6.78
CA GLU A 619 -20.42 -29.88 6.19
C GLU A 619 -19.33 -29.73 7.25
N TYR A 620 -19.56 -28.88 8.27
CA TYR A 620 -18.64 -28.73 9.40
C TYR A 620 -18.43 -30.07 10.13
N THR A 621 -19.50 -30.81 10.39
CA THR A 621 -19.43 -32.09 11.09
C THR A 621 -18.61 -33.11 10.29
N GLU A 622 -18.78 -33.16 8.98
CA GLU A 622 -18.02 -34.05 8.11
C GLU A 622 -16.53 -33.69 8.11
N LEU A 623 -16.21 -32.39 7.99
CA LEU A 623 -14.84 -31.90 8.01
C LEU A 623 -14.16 -32.09 9.38
N LEU A 624 -14.91 -32.10 10.48
CA LEU A 624 -14.39 -32.38 11.82
C LEU A 624 -14.14 -33.87 12.10
N ARG A 625 -14.73 -34.78 11.31
CA ARG A 625 -14.58 -36.23 11.56
C ARG A 625 -13.11 -36.65 11.52
N GLY A 626 -12.68 -37.31 12.58
CA GLY A 626 -11.31 -37.82 12.73
C GLY A 626 -10.26 -36.75 13.02
N ALA A 627 -10.65 -35.54 13.45
CA ALA A 627 -9.70 -34.52 13.89
C ALA A 627 -8.96 -34.97 15.16
N ASP A 628 -7.64 -34.85 15.17
CA ASP A 628 -6.79 -35.00 16.36
C ASP A 628 -6.71 -33.71 17.18
N MET A 629 -6.77 -32.57 16.48
CA MET A 629 -6.70 -31.24 17.07
C MET A 629 -7.57 -30.24 16.29
N VAL A 630 -8.20 -29.33 17.03
CA VAL A 630 -8.90 -28.16 16.48
C VAL A 630 -8.25 -26.88 17.02
N LEU A 631 -7.76 -26.05 16.10
CA LEU A 631 -7.20 -24.73 16.40
C LEU A 631 -8.24 -23.66 16.10
N MET A 632 -8.72 -22.98 17.14
CA MET A 632 -9.78 -21.97 17.08
C MET A 632 -9.18 -20.58 17.21
N LEU A 633 -9.22 -19.80 16.13
CA LEU A 633 -8.54 -18.53 15.96
C LEU A 633 -9.55 -17.39 15.83
N SER A 634 -9.79 -16.67 16.94
CA SER A 634 -10.62 -15.46 17.05
C SER A 634 -11.94 -15.50 16.26
N SER A 635 -12.68 -16.60 16.41
CA SER A 635 -13.90 -16.89 15.64
C SER A 635 -15.07 -17.32 16.51
N MET A 636 -15.34 -16.56 17.58
CA MET A 636 -16.35 -16.84 18.62
C MET A 636 -17.54 -17.73 18.18
N LEU A 637 -18.34 -17.30 17.20
CA LEU A 637 -19.52 -18.04 16.76
C LEU A 637 -19.19 -19.40 16.13
N HIS A 638 -18.18 -19.44 15.24
CA HIS A 638 -17.74 -20.67 14.61
C HIS A 638 -17.06 -21.60 15.62
N SER A 639 -16.20 -21.08 16.49
CA SER A 639 -15.52 -21.86 17.52
C SER A 639 -16.50 -22.50 18.49
N ILE A 640 -17.56 -21.79 18.90
CA ILE A 640 -18.64 -22.36 19.73
C ILE A 640 -19.41 -23.45 18.98
N GLY A 641 -19.73 -23.22 17.71
CA GLY A 641 -20.38 -24.23 16.86
C GLY A 641 -19.54 -25.50 16.74
N VAL A 642 -18.25 -25.36 16.44
CA VAL A 642 -17.30 -26.46 16.29
C VAL A 642 -17.10 -27.19 17.62
N GLY A 643 -16.97 -26.47 18.74
CA GLY A 643 -16.89 -27.08 20.07
C GLY A 643 -18.10 -27.97 20.40
N ASN A 644 -19.30 -27.61 19.94
CA ASN A 644 -20.50 -28.45 20.14
C ASN A 644 -20.51 -29.72 19.28
N MET A 645 -19.87 -29.68 18.11
CA MET A 645 -19.82 -30.79 17.15
C MET A 645 -18.64 -31.73 17.38
N THR A 646 -17.70 -31.34 18.23
CA THR A 646 -16.45 -32.06 18.47
C THR A 646 -16.60 -33.04 19.65
N PRO A 647 -16.29 -34.34 19.48
CA PRO A 647 -16.32 -35.31 20.58
C PRO A 647 -15.15 -35.11 21.55
N ALA A 648 -15.25 -35.67 22.75
CA ALA A 648 -14.13 -35.74 23.69
C ALA A 648 -12.96 -36.58 23.13
N GLY A 649 -11.73 -36.28 23.53
CA GLY A 649 -10.51 -36.92 23.00
C GLY A 649 -9.86 -36.16 21.85
N VAL A 650 -10.49 -35.08 21.38
CA VAL A 650 -9.93 -34.14 20.41
C VAL A 650 -9.34 -32.94 21.16
N LYS A 651 -8.07 -32.65 20.90
CA LYS A 651 -7.41 -31.48 21.51
C LYS A 651 -7.98 -30.20 20.96
N MET A 652 -8.29 -29.24 21.82
CA MET A 652 -8.83 -27.95 21.38
C MET A 652 -7.94 -26.82 21.89
N VAL A 653 -7.49 -25.95 20.98
CA VAL A 653 -6.70 -24.77 21.31
C VAL A 653 -7.50 -23.54 20.90
N CYS A 654 -7.91 -22.73 21.88
CA CYS A 654 -8.69 -21.53 21.65
C CYS A 654 -7.85 -20.29 21.88
N VAL A 655 -7.74 -19.44 20.86
CA VAL A 655 -7.01 -18.16 20.90
C VAL A 655 -7.99 -17.04 20.56
N ASP A 656 -8.23 -16.14 21.51
CA ASP A 656 -9.07 -14.96 21.31
C ASP A 656 -8.64 -13.84 22.26
N ILE A 657 -8.63 -12.59 21.81
CA ILE A 657 -8.27 -11.45 22.67
C ILE A 657 -9.33 -11.21 23.76
N ASN A 658 -10.57 -11.67 23.54
CA ASN A 658 -11.65 -11.56 24.50
C ASN A 658 -11.67 -12.78 25.44
N PRO A 659 -11.36 -12.61 26.74
CA PRO A 659 -11.33 -13.72 27.69
C PRO A 659 -12.68 -14.42 27.83
N ALA A 660 -13.80 -13.73 27.61
CA ALA A 660 -15.13 -14.33 27.71
C ALA A 660 -15.36 -15.44 26.67
N VAL A 661 -14.76 -15.33 25.49
CA VAL A 661 -14.85 -16.35 24.44
C VAL A 661 -14.06 -17.58 24.84
N VAL A 662 -12.81 -17.36 25.29
CA VAL A 662 -11.89 -18.42 25.73
C VAL A 662 -12.47 -19.19 26.92
N THR A 663 -13.00 -18.49 27.91
CA THR A 663 -13.65 -19.11 29.08
C THR A 663 -14.87 -19.93 28.67
N LYS A 664 -15.73 -19.40 27.79
CA LYS A 664 -16.93 -20.13 27.33
C LYS A 664 -16.61 -21.44 26.61
N LEU A 665 -15.48 -21.52 25.91
CA LEU A 665 -15.05 -22.74 25.23
C LEU A 665 -14.38 -23.72 26.18
N SER A 666 -13.59 -23.20 27.13
CA SER A 666 -12.94 -24.00 28.17
C SER A 666 -13.96 -24.63 29.14
N ASP A 667 -15.07 -23.95 29.42
CA ASP A 667 -16.10 -24.41 30.35
C ASP A 667 -17.03 -25.51 29.78
N ARG A 668 -16.98 -25.79 28.47
CA ARG A 668 -17.86 -26.78 27.81
C ARG A 668 -17.41 -28.24 27.96
N GLY A 669 -16.69 -28.57 29.04
CA GLY A 669 -16.52 -29.95 29.51
C GLY A 669 -15.46 -30.77 28.78
N SER A 670 -14.55 -30.13 28.04
CA SER A 670 -13.40 -30.81 27.45
C SER A 670 -12.20 -30.68 28.39
N ILE A 671 -11.81 -31.80 29.01
CA ILE A 671 -10.62 -31.89 29.87
C ILE A 671 -9.33 -31.54 29.07
N GLU A 672 -9.43 -31.48 27.74
CA GLU A 672 -8.34 -31.31 26.77
C GLU A 672 -8.34 -29.94 26.06
N SER A 673 -9.05 -28.93 26.57
CA SER A 673 -9.03 -27.57 26.01
C SER A 673 -7.94 -26.70 26.61
N THR A 674 -7.15 -26.04 25.75
CA THR A 674 -6.17 -25.00 26.13
C THR A 674 -6.65 -23.65 25.63
N GLY A 675 -6.85 -22.70 26.54
CA GLY A 675 -7.25 -21.34 26.23
C GLY A 675 -6.10 -20.33 26.34
N VAL A 676 -5.94 -19.47 25.33
CA VAL A 676 -4.95 -18.39 25.29
C VAL A 676 -5.66 -17.08 24.98
N VAL A 677 -5.50 -16.10 25.87
CA VAL A 677 -6.04 -14.76 25.68
C VAL A 677 -4.92 -13.87 25.19
N THR A 678 -4.87 -13.63 23.88
CA THR A 678 -3.83 -12.81 23.23
C THR A 678 -4.27 -12.33 21.85
N ASP A 679 -3.46 -11.48 21.24
CA ASP A 679 -3.58 -11.16 19.82
C ASP A 679 -3.30 -12.42 18.97
N VAL A 680 -4.20 -12.71 18.03
CA VAL A 680 -4.14 -13.95 17.23
C VAL A 680 -3.05 -13.90 16.16
N GLY A 681 -2.73 -12.72 15.63
CA GLY A 681 -1.62 -12.52 14.70
C GLY A 681 -0.28 -12.77 15.40
N LEU A 682 -0.10 -12.21 16.60
CA LEU A 682 1.06 -12.46 17.46
C LEU A 682 1.19 -13.96 17.80
N PHE A 683 0.09 -14.62 18.18
CA PHE A 683 0.10 -16.06 18.46
C PHE A 683 0.60 -16.87 17.25
N LEU A 684 0.06 -16.59 16.05
CA LEU A 684 0.44 -17.28 14.82
C LEU A 684 1.90 -17.00 14.43
N SER A 685 2.36 -15.76 14.62
CA SER A 685 3.76 -15.37 14.37
C SER A 685 4.73 -16.16 15.26
N LEU A 686 4.45 -16.21 16.57
CA LEU A 686 5.24 -17.00 17.52
C LEU A 686 5.18 -18.50 17.20
N LEU A 687 4.02 -19.00 16.77
CA LEU A 687 3.82 -20.40 16.42
C LEU A 687 4.66 -20.84 15.22
N VAL A 688 4.64 -20.06 14.12
CA VAL A 688 5.46 -20.33 12.92
C VAL A 688 6.94 -20.27 13.28
N ASN A 689 7.38 -19.21 13.95
CA ASN A 689 8.78 -19.07 14.41
C ASN A 689 9.24 -20.26 15.27
N GLN A 690 8.35 -20.81 16.10
CA GLN A 690 8.67 -21.96 16.93
C GLN A 690 8.71 -23.27 16.13
N LEU A 691 7.81 -23.45 15.17
CA LEU A 691 7.84 -24.59 14.24
C LEU A 691 9.13 -24.59 13.40
N ASP A 692 9.60 -23.43 12.94
CA ASP A 692 10.86 -23.30 12.21
C ASP A 692 12.06 -23.73 13.05
N LYS A 693 12.10 -23.36 14.33
CA LYS A 693 13.13 -23.82 15.27
C LYS A 693 13.10 -25.34 15.48
N LEU A 694 11.90 -25.94 15.50
CA LEU A 694 11.75 -27.40 15.65
C LEU A 694 12.18 -28.16 14.40
N THR A 695 12.02 -27.56 13.22
CA THR A 695 12.30 -28.19 11.92
C THR A 695 13.76 -28.02 11.48
N SER A 696 14.34 -26.84 11.74
CA SER A 696 15.74 -26.50 11.37
C SER A 696 16.81 -27.36 12.09
N ARG A 697 16.52 -27.90 13.27
CA ARG A 697 17.46 -28.79 14.01
C ARG A 697 17.72 -30.15 13.35
N HIS A 698 17.02 -30.52 12.27
CA HIS A 698 17.25 -31.78 11.55
C HIS A 698 18.16 -31.68 10.32
N HIS A 699 18.69 -30.49 9.99
CA HIS A 699 19.68 -30.34 8.91
C HIS A 699 21.15 -30.50 9.35
N VAL A 700 21.43 -31.01 10.55
CA VAL A 700 22.79 -31.30 11.00
C VAL A 700 23.05 -32.81 11.03
N THR A 701 23.97 -33.23 10.16
CA THR A 701 24.71 -34.51 10.09
C THR A 701 23.96 -35.79 9.68
N GLN A 702 23.79 -35.95 8.37
CA GLN A 702 24.11 -37.23 7.72
C GLN A 702 25.13 -36.98 6.61
N SER A 703 26.40 -36.93 7.01
CA SER A 703 27.54 -37.18 6.14
C SER A 703 28.31 -38.34 6.78
N VAL A 704 28.25 -39.51 6.12
CA VAL A 704 29.20 -40.62 6.35
C VAL A 704 30.51 -40.26 5.67
#